data_AF-W2JZK7-F1
#
_entry.id   AF-W2JZK7-F1
#
_cell.length_a   1.000
_cell.length_b   1.000
_cell.length_c   1.000
_cell.angle_alpha   90.00
_cell.angle_beta   90.00
_cell.angle_gamma   90.00
#
_symmetry.space_group_name_H-M   'P 1'
#
loop_
_entity.id
_entity.type
_entity.pdbx_description
1 polymer ?
#
loop_
_entity_poly.entity_id
_entity_poly.type
_entity_poly.pdbx_seq_one_letter_code
_entity_poly.pdbx_strand_id
1 'polypeptide(L)'
;MDSTGATARTPRMRRSPVSSLLMPESPAISRSYDGSTPFSMRGLPQVPGGSMKTPRHSYHPRRAGVASVSMDDVVVDVEENSSLLRSKDGPVLTPTQRKIKIGLYGVLNTVILVPLMISFAQIIFRDPEFQPYMNDLVKLVLVSAAVHQICFTCVSSLPFAMGQVQDAGLIFLSAMCSSIIKSLHEMRGDDFSMEEVLATTLFTMAVSTAVLGAALIVTGKLRLASFVQYLPMPVVGGYLAFIGFYALEAGLSMMTAQSIKEPADWIKLADADALMLSVPGVVAGTIIFWVNSRWNHMAVMPCCLAAMLITFYGLLLVTGASLDDARTAGWVAEPPPSPRTITQIYGFYDFSKINFSHLTEQIPTWIAMYFVVAFSSSLDVAAVETALGKPLDHNHELQTVGISNLLSGLGGGFTGSYLFSQTIFTLRGKLDSRYVGLIVFFLEIAIVLSPFSIIAFVPKVFFGALQMLVCLDLITEWLWHARNKLLPREYGIVWLTFLSMVFVNLELGIVVGIIIAGFNFIYSYIATASVHRVMKRSRVERDLRERVLLQNMRMAIVTLELEGYIFFGSSVKVMDEVRRHVLVTNTEKQEAKTSTLSGASPMLSRRHAPSPYVARSLNDSFNDDLTTLDSVFDDHEMHGYSSTPKAGKNGSSALHAARTRYFILDFEKVSGVDATAVRSCFNATKELLAQHGIALIFASVPTDAERLLRVHDVIEKEDGSGTGSLVFDTLDKALEWCEDELLVSEGILPLSESAPAVNEEGQRWQLLDELLPRPDGSHRKNDLGNSKPRSSEDSDSILTRELGEMYVTHWLKQEGDTLYRAGGL
;
A
#
# COMPACT_ATOMS: atom_id res chain seq x y z
N MET A 1 -2.07 1.40 -1.99
CA MET A 1 -2.11 1.64 -3.44
C MET A 1 -2.86 0.46 -4.02
N ASP A 2 -4.16 0.60 -4.27
CA ASP A 2 -5.02 -0.46 -4.82
C ASP A 2 -5.99 0.10 -5.89
N SER A 3 -5.66 1.25 -6.49
CA SER A 3 -6.58 2.03 -7.31
C SER A 3 -6.23 1.97 -8.81
N THR A 4 -6.55 0.88 -9.49
CA THR A 4 -6.85 0.85 -10.94
C THR A 4 -7.55 -0.47 -11.34
N GLY A 5 -8.75 -0.36 -11.93
CA GLY A 5 -9.35 -1.32 -12.87
C GLY A 5 -9.57 -2.78 -12.44
N ALA A 6 -10.79 -3.07 -11.99
CA ALA A 6 -11.69 -4.23 -12.13
C ALA A 6 -11.19 -5.70 -12.07
N THR A 7 -9.91 -6.06 -12.23
CA THR A 7 -9.50 -7.48 -12.33
C THR A 7 -8.66 -7.99 -11.16
N ALA A 8 -8.26 -7.15 -10.19
CA ALA A 8 -7.52 -7.62 -9.01
C ALA A 8 -7.61 -6.70 -7.78
N ARG A 9 -8.80 -6.56 -7.17
CA ARG A 9 -8.87 -6.04 -5.78
C ARG A 9 -8.09 -6.95 -4.83
N THR A 10 -7.21 -6.39 -4.02
CA THR A 10 -6.56 -7.07 -2.89
C THR A 10 -7.60 -7.42 -1.81
N PRO A 11 -7.39 -8.48 -1.01
CA PRO A 11 -8.42 -8.98 -0.11
C PRO A 11 -8.73 -8.00 1.03
N ARG A 12 -9.95 -7.46 1.05
CA ARG A 12 -10.57 -6.92 2.28
C ARG A 12 -10.80 -8.08 3.25
N MET A 13 -10.08 -8.13 4.38
CA MET A 13 -10.47 -8.97 5.52
C MET A 13 -11.88 -8.55 5.97
N ARG A 14 -12.85 -9.45 5.80
CA ARG A 14 -14.24 -9.21 6.20
C ARG A 14 -14.36 -9.53 7.70
N ARG A 15 -14.73 -8.53 8.49
CA ARG A 15 -15.19 -8.66 9.88
C ARG A 15 -16.34 -9.66 9.95
N SER A 16 -16.20 -10.72 10.76
CA SER A 16 -17.35 -11.49 11.28
C SER A 16 -17.73 -10.92 12.64
N PRO A 17 -19.00 -10.58 12.91
CA PRO A 17 -19.41 -10.19 14.26
C PRO A 17 -19.45 -11.44 15.15
N VAL A 18 -18.59 -11.44 16.17
CA VAL A 18 -18.69 -12.37 17.29
C VAL A 18 -19.72 -11.80 18.27
N SER A 19 -20.77 -12.55 18.55
CA SER A 19 -21.66 -12.31 19.68
C SER A 19 -21.92 -13.62 20.41
N SER A 20 -21.16 -13.79 21.51
CA SER A 20 -21.64 -14.12 22.87
C SER A 20 -22.60 -15.30 23.10
N LEU A 21 -22.15 -16.32 23.87
CA LEU A 21 -22.56 -16.63 25.27
C LEU A 21 -22.46 -18.15 25.63
N LEU A 22 -21.57 -18.44 26.60
CA LEU A 22 -21.69 -19.32 27.78
C LEU A 22 -22.43 -20.70 27.71
N MET A 23 -21.63 -21.80 27.76
CA MET A 23 -21.65 -23.05 28.62
C MET A 23 -22.97 -23.84 28.88
N PRO A 24 -22.97 -25.12 29.38
CA PRO A 24 -21.93 -26.17 29.53
C PRO A 24 -22.35 -27.65 29.18
N GLU A 25 -21.37 -28.58 29.28
CA GLU A 25 -21.42 -30.04 29.63
C GLU A 25 -22.18 -31.15 28.82
N SER A 26 -21.39 -32.07 28.20
CA SER A 26 -21.40 -33.57 28.14
C SER A 26 -22.69 -34.44 28.06
N PRO A 27 -22.63 -35.79 27.78
CA PRO A 27 -21.72 -36.61 26.96
C PRO A 27 -22.43 -37.68 26.07
N ALA A 28 -21.64 -38.40 25.26
CA ALA A 28 -21.85 -39.77 24.72
C ALA A 28 -22.97 -40.03 23.67
N ILE A 29 -22.61 -40.78 22.61
CA ILE A 29 -23.14 -42.13 22.30
C ILE A 29 -22.58 -42.61 20.95
N SER A 30 -21.96 -43.78 21.02
CA SER A 30 -21.59 -44.69 19.94
C SER A 30 -22.80 -45.17 19.12
N ARG A 31 -22.62 -45.39 17.81
CA ARG A 31 -23.22 -46.56 17.12
C ARG A 31 -22.60 -46.83 15.75
N SER A 32 -22.00 -48.02 15.67
CA SER A 32 -21.72 -48.84 14.50
C SER A 32 -22.97 -49.32 13.79
N TYR A 33 -22.89 -49.59 12.48
CA TYR A 33 -23.56 -50.65 11.66
C TYR A 33 -23.22 -50.30 10.19
N ASP A 34 -22.52 -51.05 9.34
CA ASP A 34 -22.27 -52.49 9.06
C ASP A 34 -23.20 -53.09 7.98
N GLY A 35 -22.57 -53.76 7.00
CA GLY A 35 -23.16 -54.60 5.92
C GLY A 35 -23.36 -53.92 4.55
N SER A 36 -23.07 -54.52 3.38
CA SER A 36 -22.52 -55.85 3.04
C SER A 36 -22.36 -56.00 1.49
N THR A 37 -21.16 -56.44 1.04
CA THR A 37 -20.85 -57.45 -0.04
C THR A 37 -21.13 -57.19 -1.56
N PRO A 38 -20.50 -57.93 -2.52
CA PRO A 38 -19.08 -58.34 -2.69
C PRO A 38 -18.58 -58.32 -4.18
N PHE A 39 -17.40 -58.94 -4.45
CA PHE A 39 -16.65 -59.24 -5.72
C PHE A 39 -15.36 -58.38 -5.91
N SER A 40 -14.15 -58.88 -6.24
CA SER A 40 -13.57 -60.22 -6.40
C SER A 40 -12.02 -60.13 -6.40
N MET A 41 -11.39 -61.08 -5.69
CA MET A 41 -10.05 -61.72 -5.78
C MET A 41 -8.76 -61.11 -6.39
N ARG A 42 -7.66 -61.52 -5.71
CA ARG A 42 -6.21 -61.71 -6.06
C ARG A 42 -5.31 -60.48 -5.97
N GLY A 43 -4.19 -60.46 -5.23
CA GLY A 43 -3.52 -61.45 -4.39
C GLY A 43 -2.31 -60.80 -3.67
N LEU A 44 -2.05 -61.20 -2.44
CA LEU A 44 -0.87 -60.89 -1.61
C LEU A 44 0.30 -61.84 -1.97
N PRO A 45 1.57 -61.50 -1.67
CA PRO A 45 2.18 -61.74 -0.33
C PRO A 45 3.13 -60.60 0.08
N GLN A 46 3.72 -60.47 1.27
CA GLN A 46 3.58 -60.97 2.63
C GLN A 46 4.44 -60.02 3.49
N VAL A 47 4.01 -59.74 4.72
CA VAL A 47 4.81 -59.12 5.79
C VAL A 47 5.54 -60.23 6.56
N PRO A 48 6.69 -59.96 7.20
CA PRO A 48 6.75 -60.06 8.67
C PRO A 48 7.50 -58.85 9.25
N GLY A 49 6.96 -58.10 10.21
CA GLY A 49 6.94 -58.46 11.64
C GLY A 49 8.19 -57.88 12.30
N GLY A 50 8.21 -57.18 13.43
CA GLY A 50 7.24 -56.86 14.46
C GLY A 50 8.04 -56.29 15.65
N SER A 51 7.33 -55.95 16.72
CA SER A 51 7.82 -55.68 18.09
C SER A 51 8.24 -54.26 18.47
N MET A 52 7.25 -53.54 19.03
CA MET A 52 7.27 -52.90 20.36
C MET A 52 8.58 -52.91 21.16
N LYS A 53 8.96 -51.74 21.69
CA LYS A 53 9.03 -51.42 23.13
C LYS A 53 9.48 -49.96 23.36
N THR A 54 8.69 -49.21 24.14
CA THR A 54 9.10 -48.00 24.89
C THR A 54 9.88 -48.43 26.17
N PRO A 55 10.32 -47.57 27.12
CA PRO A 55 10.41 -46.10 27.21
C PRO A 55 11.77 -45.58 27.82
N ARG A 56 11.84 -44.26 28.06
CA ARG A 56 12.49 -43.54 29.20
C ARG A 56 13.72 -42.65 28.95
N HIS A 57 13.52 -41.42 29.42
CA HIS A 57 14.44 -40.36 29.79
C HIS A 57 15.70 -40.79 30.56
N SER A 58 16.82 -40.08 30.30
CA SER A 58 17.68 -39.55 31.36
C SER A 58 18.69 -38.51 30.82
N TYR A 59 18.91 -37.50 31.65
CA TYR A 59 19.74 -36.30 31.46
C TYR A 59 21.26 -36.54 31.62
N HIS A 60 22.04 -35.64 31.01
CA HIS A 60 23.32 -35.06 31.48
C HIS A 60 24.69 -35.71 31.14
N PRO A 61 25.79 -34.89 31.16
CA PRO A 61 26.78 -34.80 30.07
C PRO A 61 28.24 -35.08 30.51
N ARG A 62 29.21 -35.19 29.58
CA ARG A 62 30.56 -34.58 29.68
C ARG A 62 31.52 -34.96 28.53
N ARG A 63 32.12 -33.91 27.98
CA ARG A 63 33.56 -33.67 27.69
C ARG A 63 34.46 -34.80 27.13
N ALA A 64 35.02 -34.44 25.97
CA ALA A 64 36.45 -34.35 25.64
C ALA A 64 37.23 -35.65 25.36
N GLY A 65 37.87 -35.68 24.18
CA GLY A 65 38.91 -36.64 23.81
C GLY A 65 39.37 -36.43 22.38
N VAL A 66 40.49 -35.72 22.23
CA VAL A 66 41.24 -35.46 20.99
C VAL A 66 42.07 -36.70 20.60
N ALA A 67 42.11 -37.04 19.31
CA ALA A 67 43.23 -37.68 18.57
C ALA A 67 42.69 -38.19 17.21
N SER A 68 42.90 -37.51 16.08
CA SER A 68 44.10 -37.52 15.21
C SER A 68 44.18 -38.73 14.27
N VAL A 69 44.24 -38.43 12.96
CA VAL A 69 45.09 -38.99 11.89
C VAL A 69 44.38 -39.44 10.60
N SER A 70 44.83 -38.76 9.53
CA SER A 70 44.99 -39.06 8.09
C SER A 70 43.80 -39.34 7.16
N MET A 71 43.66 -38.39 6.22
CA MET A 71 43.31 -38.56 4.80
C MET A 71 43.89 -39.84 4.18
N ASP A 72 43.07 -40.56 3.41
CA ASP A 72 43.21 -40.59 1.94
C ASP A 72 41.92 -41.12 1.28
N ASP A 73 41.38 -40.27 0.39
CA ASP A 73 40.56 -40.46 -0.80
C ASP A 73 39.59 -41.65 -0.95
N VAL A 74 38.29 -41.33 -0.88
CA VAL A 74 37.30 -41.85 -1.84
C VAL A 74 36.37 -40.70 -2.25
N VAL A 75 36.56 -40.19 -3.46
CA VAL A 75 35.56 -39.43 -4.21
C VAL A 75 34.45 -40.42 -4.61
N VAL A 76 33.20 -40.10 -4.31
CA VAL A 76 31.99 -40.28 -5.16
C VAL A 76 30.72 -40.04 -4.31
N ASP A 77 29.93 -39.07 -4.79
CA ASP A 77 28.48 -38.86 -4.68
C ASP A 77 27.76 -38.96 -3.32
N VAL A 78 27.48 -37.79 -2.74
CA VAL A 78 26.39 -37.60 -1.78
C VAL A 78 25.20 -36.97 -2.53
N GLU A 79 24.49 -37.81 -3.28
CA GLU A 79 23.05 -37.67 -3.42
C GLU A 79 22.37 -38.33 -2.20
N GLU A 80 21.22 -37.80 -1.81
CA GLU A 80 20.38 -38.23 -0.67
C GLU A 80 20.81 -37.78 0.74
N ASN A 81 20.54 -36.50 1.05
CA ASN A 81 19.77 -36.12 2.25
C ASN A 81 19.31 -34.64 2.22
N SER A 82 18.75 -34.22 1.08
CA SER A 82 18.16 -32.89 0.88
C SER A 82 16.61 -32.92 0.90
N SER A 83 16.00 -33.80 1.69
CA SER A 83 14.54 -33.96 1.72
C SER A 83 13.82 -33.32 2.92
N LEU A 84 14.53 -32.68 3.86
CA LEU A 84 13.90 -32.11 5.07
C LEU A 84 13.87 -30.57 5.17
N LEU A 85 14.35 -29.86 4.14
CA LEU A 85 14.23 -28.40 4.04
C LEU A 85 13.65 -28.01 2.68
N ARG A 86 12.45 -28.51 2.38
CA ARG A 86 11.69 -28.01 1.25
C ARG A 86 10.64 -27.02 1.75
N SER A 87 10.82 -25.79 1.29
CA SER A 87 9.98 -24.63 1.51
C SER A 87 8.50 -24.90 1.29
N LYS A 88 7.68 -24.05 1.91
CA LYS A 88 6.23 -23.86 1.72
C LYS A 88 5.85 -23.41 0.29
N ASP A 89 6.50 -23.95 -0.73
CA ASP A 89 6.14 -23.71 -2.11
C ASP A 89 5.12 -24.77 -2.54
N GLY A 90 4.06 -24.32 -3.23
CA GLY A 90 3.03 -25.20 -3.78
C GLY A 90 3.62 -26.30 -4.70
N PRO A 91 2.80 -27.25 -5.16
CA PRO A 91 3.29 -28.37 -5.95
C PRO A 91 4.12 -27.87 -7.14
N VAL A 92 5.37 -28.31 -7.22
CA VAL A 92 6.28 -27.96 -8.31
C VAL A 92 5.69 -28.53 -9.60
N LEU A 93 5.17 -27.63 -10.45
CA LEU A 93 4.58 -27.98 -11.73
C LEU A 93 5.63 -28.69 -12.61
N THR A 94 5.26 -29.81 -13.21
CA THR A 94 6.07 -30.44 -14.26
C THR A 94 6.32 -29.45 -15.41
N PRO A 95 7.42 -29.58 -16.18
CA PRO A 95 7.71 -28.67 -17.29
C PRO A 95 6.56 -28.60 -18.30
N THR A 96 5.86 -29.71 -18.53
CA THR A 96 4.66 -29.77 -19.38
C THR A 96 3.50 -28.98 -18.78
N GLN A 97 3.20 -29.16 -17.48
CA GLN A 97 2.16 -28.38 -16.80
C GLN A 97 2.47 -26.87 -16.78
N ARG A 98 3.75 -26.49 -16.64
CA ARG A 98 4.17 -25.09 -16.71
C ARG A 98 3.90 -24.49 -18.10
N LYS A 99 4.25 -25.20 -19.18
CA LYS A 99 3.97 -24.77 -20.57
C LYS A 99 2.47 -24.61 -20.82
N ILE A 100 1.65 -25.59 -20.37
CA ILE A 100 0.19 -25.52 -20.48
C ILE A 100 -0.34 -24.30 -19.72
N LYS A 101 0.16 -24.05 -18.49
CA LYS A 101 -0.25 -22.90 -17.69
C LYS A 101 0.12 -21.57 -18.36
N ILE A 102 1.31 -21.45 -18.96
CA ILE A 102 1.72 -20.27 -19.74
C ILE A 102 0.76 -20.05 -20.91
N GLY A 103 0.47 -21.11 -21.68
CA GLY A 103 -0.48 -21.05 -22.78
C GLY A 103 -1.86 -20.58 -22.35
N LEU A 104 -2.38 -21.17 -21.26
CA LEU A 104 -3.67 -20.81 -20.70
C LEU A 104 -3.72 -19.34 -20.26
N TYR A 105 -2.70 -18.83 -19.57
CA TYR A 105 -2.66 -17.43 -19.16
C TYR A 105 -2.55 -16.47 -20.35
N GLY A 106 -1.82 -16.83 -21.40
CA GLY A 106 -1.77 -16.05 -22.63
C GLY A 106 -3.17 -15.92 -23.26
N VAL A 107 -3.86 -17.05 -23.43
CA VAL A 107 -5.22 -17.09 -23.98
C VAL A 107 -6.21 -16.33 -23.07
N LEU A 108 -6.16 -16.54 -21.76
CA LEU A 108 -7.04 -15.84 -20.81
C LEU A 108 -6.84 -14.32 -20.86
N ASN A 109 -5.60 -13.85 -20.92
CA ASN A 109 -5.31 -12.42 -21.07
C ASN A 109 -5.90 -11.90 -22.39
N THR A 110 -5.68 -12.59 -23.52
CA THR A 110 -6.27 -12.17 -24.81
C THR A 110 -7.80 -12.08 -24.75
N VAL A 111 -8.47 -13.06 -24.13
CA VAL A 111 -9.95 -13.06 -23.98
C VAL A 111 -10.45 -11.85 -23.19
N ILE A 112 -9.67 -11.35 -22.23
CA ILE A 112 -10.01 -10.15 -21.46
C ILE A 112 -9.63 -8.86 -22.23
N LEU A 113 -8.46 -8.85 -22.85
CA LEU A 113 -7.86 -7.69 -23.49
C LEU A 113 -8.59 -7.27 -24.77
N VAL A 114 -8.98 -8.21 -25.62
CA VAL A 114 -9.61 -7.89 -26.91
C VAL A 114 -10.93 -7.11 -26.74
N PRO A 115 -11.88 -7.54 -25.87
CA PRO A 115 -13.03 -6.73 -25.52
C PRO A 115 -12.68 -5.32 -25.01
N LEU A 116 -11.64 -5.23 -24.18
CA LEU A 116 -11.19 -3.96 -23.60
C LEU A 116 -10.66 -3.02 -24.69
N MET A 117 -9.89 -3.53 -25.66
CA MET A 117 -9.38 -2.73 -26.78
C MET A 117 -10.51 -2.22 -27.67
N ILE A 118 -11.55 -3.04 -27.90
CA ILE A 118 -12.75 -2.61 -28.62
C ILE A 118 -13.44 -1.49 -27.85
N SER A 119 -13.62 -1.66 -26.54
CA SER A 119 -14.15 -0.63 -25.64
C SER A 119 -13.33 0.68 -25.69
N PHE A 120 -12.00 0.59 -25.74
CA PHE A 120 -11.12 1.76 -25.84
C PHE A 120 -11.22 2.46 -27.19
N ALA A 121 -11.36 1.73 -28.29
CA ALA A 121 -11.65 2.32 -29.59
C ALA A 121 -12.94 3.17 -29.56
N GLN A 122 -13.98 2.71 -28.87
CA GLN A 122 -15.23 3.48 -28.70
C GLN A 122 -15.05 4.75 -27.87
N ILE A 123 -14.12 4.73 -26.90
CA ILE A 123 -13.80 5.92 -26.10
C ILE A 123 -13.06 6.95 -26.96
N ILE A 124 -12.05 6.52 -27.72
CA ILE A 124 -11.27 7.41 -28.61
C ILE A 124 -12.19 7.99 -29.70
N PHE A 125 -12.98 7.14 -30.37
CA PHE A 125 -13.77 7.50 -31.54
C PHE A 125 -15.26 7.61 -31.21
N ARG A 126 -15.58 8.31 -30.13
CA ARG A 126 -16.97 8.47 -29.64
C ARG A 126 -17.84 9.30 -30.58
N ASP A 127 -17.26 10.17 -31.40
CA ASP A 127 -18.00 10.99 -32.35
C ASP A 127 -18.84 10.13 -33.33
N PRO A 128 -20.13 10.48 -33.56
CA PRO A 128 -21.01 9.72 -34.46
C PRO A 128 -20.46 9.53 -35.87
N GLU A 129 -19.68 10.50 -36.36
CA GLU A 129 -19.04 10.46 -37.69
C GLU A 129 -18.10 9.26 -37.86
N PHE A 130 -17.49 8.77 -36.78
CA PHE A 130 -16.59 7.60 -36.85
C PHE A 130 -17.32 6.26 -36.81
N GLN A 131 -18.61 6.22 -36.48
CA GLN A 131 -19.37 4.97 -36.34
C GLN A 131 -19.34 4.07 -37.60
N PRO A 132 -19.46 4.60 -38.84
CA PRO A 132 -19.34 3.78 -40.05
C PRO A 132 -17.95 3.12 -40.22
N TYR A 133 -16.90 3.72 -39.68
CA TYR A 133 -15.52 3.28 -39.78
C TYR A 133 -15.04 2.50 -38.55
N MET A 134 -15.91 2.33 -37.55
CA MET A 134 -15.54 1.79 -36.25
C MET A 134 -14.90 0.40 -36.34
N ASN A 135 -15.37 -0.44 -37.27
CA ASN A 135 -14.78 -1.75 -37.56
C ASN A 135 -13.28 -1.66 -37.93
N ASP A 136 -12.93 -0.65 -38.73
CA ASP A 136 -11.56 -0.43 -39.21
C ASP A 136 -10.70 0.20 -38.10
N LEU A 137 -11.28 1.16 -37.36
CA LEU A 137 -10.60 1.86 -36.25
C LEU A 137 -10.28 0.92 -35.08
N VAL A 138 -11.18 -0.02 -34.75
CA VAL A 138 -10.93 -1.09 -33.77
C VAL A 138 -9.71 -1.92 -34.15
N LYS A 139 -9.53 -2.23 -35.44
CA LYS A 139 -8.35 -2.97 -35.90
C LYS A 139 -7.07 -2.17 -35.72
N LEU A 140 -7.08 -0.86 -35.94
CA LEU A 140 -5.92 0.00 -35.67
C LEU A 140 -5.56 0.02 -34.18
N VAL A 141 -6.55 0.07 -33.29
CA VAL A 141 -6.32 0.00 -31.84
C VAL A 141 -5.73 -1.37 -31.44
N LEU A 142 -6.20 -2.47 -32.04
CA LEU A 142 -5.62 -3.80 -31.82
C LEU A 142 -4.19 -3.94 -32.38
N VAL A 143 -3.87 -3.29 -33.50
CA VAL A 143 -2.49 -3.20 -34.00
C VAL A 143 -1.60 -2.46 -33.01
N SER A 144 -2.07 -1.31 -32.51
CA SER A 144 -1.38 -0.54 -31.48
C SER A 144 -1.14 -1.36 -30.22
N ALA A 145 -2.15 -2.10 -29.75
CA ALA A 145 -2.07 -3.02 -28.63
C ALA A 145 -0.99 -4.09 -28.83
N ALA A 146 -0.97 -4.73 -30.01
CA ALA A 146 0.06 -5.71 -30.35
C ALA A 146 1.47 -5.10 -30.35
N VAL A 147 1.63 -3.88 -30.88
CA VAL A 147 2.90 -3.14 -30.86
C VAL A 147 3.36 -2.86 -29.42
N HIS A 148 2.47 -2.40 -28.54
CA HIS A 148 2.80 -2.25 -27.12
C HIS A 148 3.20 -3.59 -26.49
N GLN A 149 2.43 -4.65 -26.72
CA GLN A 149 2.69 -5.94 -26.10
C GLN A 149 4.05 -6.50 -26.51
N ILE A 150 4.43 -6.43 -27.79
CA ILE A 150 5.76 -6.90 -28.23
C ILE A 150 6.88 -6.04 -27.66
N CYS A 151 6.70 -4.72 -27.58
CA CYS A 151 7.70 -3.81 -27.00
C CYS A 151 7.96 -4.14 -25.53
N PHE A 152 6.91 -4.30 -24.72
CA PHE A 152 7.04 -4.67 -23.32
C PHE A 152 7.66 -6.06 -23.15
N THR A 153 7.23 -7.02 -23.97
CA THR A 153 7.76 -8.39 -23.96
C THR A 153 9.26 -8.42 -24.29
N CYS A 154 9.78 -7.46 -25.07
CA CYS A 154 11.20 -7.37 -25.42
C CYS A 154 12.01 -6.50 -24.46
N VAL A 155 11.49 -5.33 -24.07
CA VAL A 155 12.28 -4.27 -23.42
C VAL A 155 12.10 -4.23 -21.90
N SER A 156 10.92 -4.57 -21.37
CA SER A 156 10.67 -4.50 -19.92
C SER A 156 11.62 -5.41 -19.15
N SER A 157 12.01 -4.99 -17.95
CA SER A 157 12.69 -5.85 -16.98
C SER A 157 11.79 -6.99 -16.47
N LEU A 158 10.47 -6.84 -16.61
CA LEU A 158 9.45 -7.76 -16.13
C LEU A 158 9.04 -8.73 -17.24
N PRO A 159 9.38 -10.03 -17.15
CA PRO A 159 9.10 -10.98 -18.22
C PRO A 159 7.61 -11.30 -18.39
N PHE A 160 6.76 -10.94 -17.43
CA PHE A 160 5.30 -11.16 -17.48
C PHE A 160 4.52 -9.85 -17.69
N ALA A 161 5.20 -8.75 -18.06
CA ALA A 161 4.55 -7.46 -18.27
C ALA A 161 3.49 -7.52 -19.38
N MET A 162 2.36 -6.88 -19.12
CA MET A 162 1.28 -6.68 -20.09
C MET A 162 1.29 -5.22 -20.51
N GLY A 163 1.74 -4.96 -21.73
CA GLY A 163 1.79 -3.64 -22.34
C GLY A 163 0.67 -3.51 -23.35
N GLN A 164 -0.23 -2.55 -23.17
CA GLN A 164 -1.46 -2.43 -23.95
C GLN A 164 -1.82 -0.95 -24.13
N VAL A 165 -2.79 -0.65 -24.99
CA VAL A 165 -3.40 0.68 -25.05
C VAL A 165 -4.02 1.00 -23.68
N GLN A 166 -3.82 2.22 -23.16
CA GLN A 166 -4.14 2.57 -21.76
C GLN A 166 -5.19 3.68 -21.66
N ASP A 167 -6.12 3.53 -20.70
CA ASP A 167 -7.19 4.47 -20.35
C ASP A 167 -6.73 5.92 -20.10
N ALA A 168 -5.61 6.12 -19.41
CA ALA A 168 -5.06 7.45 -19.10
C ALA A 168 -4.80 8.34 -20.33
N GLY A 169 -4.49 7.75 -21.48
CA GLY A 169 -4.26 8.50 -22.71
C GLY A 169 -5.50 8.68 -23.59
N LEU A 170 -6.52 7.82 -23.45
CA LEU A 170 -7.64 7.74 -24.40
C LEU A 170 -8.51 8.99 -24.43
N ILE A 171 -8.72 9.62 -23.27
CA ILE A 171 -9.59 10.80 -23.19
C ILE A 171 -8.97 11.98 -23.91
N PHE A 172 -7.65 12.13 -23.83
CA PHE A 172 -6.96 13.19 -24.56
C PHE A 172 -7.00 12.93 -26.07
N LEU A 173 -6.83 11.66 -26.49
CA LEU A 173 -7.01 11.27 -27.90
C LEU A 173 -8.44 11.53 -28.38
N SER A 174 -9.44 11.22 -27.55
CA SER A 174 -10.85 11.47 -27.83
C SER A 174 -11.17 12.97 -27.94
N ALA A 175 -10.66 13.77 -27.00
CA ALA A 175 -10.79 15.23 -27.03
C ALA A 175 -10.14 15.83 -28.28
N MET A 176 -8.97 15.35 -28.69
CA MET A 176 -8.33 15.74 -29.95
C MET A 176 -9.19 15.34 -31.17
N CYS A 177 -9.78 14.14 -31.19
CA CYS A 177 -10.69 13.72 -32.25
C CYS A 177 -11.90 14.65 -32.38
N SER A 178 -12.59 14.93 -31.28
CA SER A 178 -13.74 15.83 -31.27
C SER A 178 -13.38 17.27 -31.64
N SER A 179 -12.20 17.75 -31.20
CA SER A 179 -11.68 19.07 -31.57
C SER A 179 -11.42 19.20 -33.07
N ILE A 180 -10.79 18.17 -33.69
CA ILE A 180 -10.51 18.16 -35.13
C ILE A 180 -11.80 18.10 -35.95
N ILE A 181 -12.78 17.27 -35.55
CA ILE A 181 -14.08 17.23 -36.24
C ILE A 181 -14.75 18.60 -36.17
N LYS A 182 -14.84 19.18 -34.97
CA LYS A 182 -15.52 20.46 -34.77
C LYS A 182 -14.89 21.57 -35.61
N SER A 183 -13.56 21.69 -35.59
CA SER A 183 -12.83 22.71 -36.35
C SER A 183 -12.94 22.52 -37.87
N LEU A 184 -12.86 21.29 -38.37
CA LEU A 184 -13.04 21.00 -39.79
C LEU A 184 -14.49 21.29 -40.26
N HIS A 185 -15.47 20.97 -39.42
CA HIS A 185 -16.87 21.27 -39.70
C HIS A 185 -17.12 22.78 -39.75
N GLU A 186 -16.54 23.54 -38.81
CA GLU A 186 -16.63 25.00 -38.77
C GLU A 186 -15.96 25.68 -39.99
N MET A 187 -14.85 25.14 -40.50
CA MET A 187 -14.15 25.73 -41.65
C MET A 187 -14.75 25.37 -43.01
N ARG A 188 -15.18 24.12 -43.21
CA ARG A 188 -15.64 23.64 -44.52
C ARG A 188 -17.14 23.72 -44.73
N GLY A 189 -17.94 23.78 -43.67
CA GLY A 189 -19.39 23.72 -43.78
C GLY A 189 -19.84 22.49 -44.59
N ASP A 190 -20.46 22.73 -45.75
CA ASP A 190 -21.01 21.69 -46.62
C ASP A 190 -19.95 20.89 -47.43
N ASP A 191 -18.71 21.38 -47.57
CA ASP A 191 -17.60 20.68 -48.29
C ASP A 191 -16.88 19.65 -47.39
N PHE A 192 -17.55 19.17 -46.34
CA PHE A 192 -17.02 18.26 -45.34
C PHE A 192 -16.68 16.88 -45.94
N SER A 193 -15.41 16.47 -45.86
CA SER A 193 -14.96 15.17 -46.32
C SER A 193 -14.45 14.32 -45.17
N MET A 194 -15.09 13.15 -44.96
CA MET A 194 -14.67 12.21 -43.91
C MET A 194 -13.27 11.63 -44.17
N GLU A 195 -12.81 11.61 -45.42
CA GLU A 195 -11.46 11.14 -45.74
C GLU A 195 -10.38 12.09 -45.19
N GLU A 196 -10.63 13.40 -45.23
CA GLU A 196 -9.74 14.42 -44.64
C GLU A 196 -9.78 14.39 -43.10
N VAL A 197 -10.96 14.17 -42.52
CA VAL A 197 -11.12 13.97 -41.07
C VAL A 197 -10.32 12.76 -40.62
N LEU A 198 -10.52 11.60 -41.25
CA LEU A 198 -9.78 10.38 -40.91
C LEU A 198 -8.27 10.56 -41.07
N ALA A 199 -7.82 11.13 -42.20
CA ALA A 199 -6.39 11.37 -42.43
C ALA A 199 -5.78 12.31 -41.39
N THR A 200 -6.43 13.45 -41.12
CA THR A 200 -5.93 14.46 -40.18
C THR A 200 -5.97 13.94 -38.74
N THR A 201 -7.06 13.30 -38.32
CA THR A 201 -7.23 12.77 -36.96
C THR A 201 -6.27 11.61 -36.68
N LEU A 202 -6.20 10.60 -37.56
CA LEU A 202 -5.30 9.45 -37.37
C LEU A 202 -3.84 9.87 -37.39
N PHE A 203 -3.44 10.77 -38.29
CA PHE A 203 -2.09 11.32 -38.32
C PHE A 203 -1.77 12.10 -37.04
N THR A 204 -2.69 12.97 -36.59
CA THR A 204 -2.49 13.76 -35.37
C THR A 204 -2.30 12.88 -34.14
N MET A 205 -3.10 11.82 -34.00
CA MET A 205 -2.95 10.87 -32.90
C MET A 205 -1.64 10.08 -32.97
N ALA A 206 -1.26 9.64 -34.18
CA ALA A 206 -0.01 8.92 -34.41
C ALA A 206 1.21 9.77 -34.02
N VAL A 207 1.25 11.04 -34.46
CA VAL A 207 2.30 12.00 -34.10
C VAL A 207 2.27 12.30 -32.61
N SER A 208 1.11 12.60 -32.03
CA SER A 208 0.95 12.85 -30.60
C SER A 208 1.47 11.70 -29.74
N THR A 209 1.17 10.46 -30.14
CA THR A 209 1.62 9.23 -29.47
C THR A 209 3.14 9.04 -29.63
N ALA A 210 3.69 9.28 -30.82
CA ALA A 210 5.12 9.15 -31.07
C ALA A 210 5.93 10.19 -30.25
N VAL A 211 5.48 11.45 -30.24
CA VAL A 211 6.12 12.54 -29.47
C VAL A 211 5.97 12.30 -27.97
N LEU A 212 4.82 11.78 -27.51
CA LEU A 212 4.64 11.32 -26.13
C LEU A 212 5.69 10.27 -25.76
N GLY A 213 5.88 9.27 -26.62
CA GLY A 213 6.89 8.23 -26.42
C GLY A 213 8.31 8.79 -26.34
N ALA A 214 8.67 9.69 -27.25
CA ALA A 214 9.96 10.38 -27.22
C ALA A 214 10.16 11.18 -25.92
N ALA A 215 9.14 11.92 -25.49
CA ALA A 215 9.19 12.70 -24.25
C ALA A 215 9.39 11.80 -23.02
N LEU A 216 8.68 10.66 -22.92
CA LEU A 216 8.86 9.70 -21.83
C LEU A 216 10.27 9.07 -21.81
N ILE A 217 10.84 8.77 -22.99
CA ILE A 217 12.22 8.28 -23.10
C ILE A 217 13.20 9.34 -22.56
N VAL A 218 13.03 10.61 -22.96
CA VAL A 218 13.87 11.72 -22.48
C VAL A 218 13.75 11.86 -20.96
N THR A 219 12.54 11.83 -20.42
CA THR A 219 12.27 11.94 -18.98
C THR A 219 12.93 10.82 -18.18
N GLY A 220 12.85 9.57 -18.65
CA GLY A 220 13.54 8.46 -18.01
C GLY A 220 15.07 8.55 -18.14
N LYS A 221 15.61 8.99 -19.29
CA LYS A 221 17.06 9.19 -19.48
C LYS A 221 17.62 10.29 -18.58
N LEU A 222 16.86 11.38 -18.39
CA LEU A 222 17.22 12.47 -17.49
C LEU A 222 16.99 12.13 -16.00
N ARG A 223 16.53 10.90 -15.69
CA ARG A 223 16.18 10.43 -14.35
C ARG A 223 15.13 11.29 -13.65
N LEU A 224 14.20 11.83 -14.43
CA LEU A 224 13.12 12.70 -13.95
C LEU A 224 11.82 11.94 -13.63
N ALA A 225 11.83 10.60 -13.62
CA ALA A 225 10.64 9.82 -13.27
C ALA A 225 10.12 10.16 -11.86
N SER A 226 11.01 10.49 -10.92
CA SER A 226 10.64 10.96 -9.58
C SER A 226 9.93 12.32 -9.60
N PHE A 227 10.28 13.20 -10.54
CA PHE A 227 9.63 14.51 -10.66
C PHE A 227 8.19 14.39 -11.15
N VAL A 228 7.95 13.47 -12.08
CA VAL A 228 6.59 13.21 -12.60
C VAL A 228 5.64 12.78 -11.47
N GLN A 229 6.14 12.07 -10.46
CA GLN A 229 5.36 11.58 -9.32
C GLN A 229 4.84 12.69 -8.38
N TYR A 230 5.23 13.96 -8.57
CA TYR A 230 4.73 15.09 -7.77
C TYR A 230 3.35 15.60 -8.20
N LEU A 231 2.69 14.98 -9.19
CA LEU A 231 1.35 15.39 -9.58
C LEU A 231 0.38 15.19 -8.39
N PRO A 232 -0.33 16.22 -7.92
CA PRO A 232 -1.12 16.11 -6.71
C PRO A 232 -2.19 15.02 -6.84
N MET A 233 -2.15 14.04 -5.93
CA MET A 233 -3.08 12.90 -5.91
C MET A 233 -4.57 13.30 -5.97
N PRO A 234 -5.04 14.39 -5.33
CA PRO A 234 -6.42 14.82 -5.47
C PRO A 234 -6.84 15.17 -6.90
N VAL A 235 -5.93 15.75 -7.68
CA VAL A 235 -6.18 16.13 -9.08
C VAL A 235 -6.28 14.89 -9.95
N VAL A 236 -5.37 13.93 -9.75
CA VAL A 236 -5.42 12.62 -10.42
C VAL A 236 -6.71 11.90 -10.05
N GLY A 237 -7.13 11.96 -8.78
CA GLY A 237 -8.34 11.30 -8.33
C GLY A 237 -9.60 11.84 -9.01
N GLY A 238 -9.72 13.17 -9.15
CA GLY A 238 -10.84 13.76 -9.88
C GLY A 238 -10.79 13.47 -11.39
N TYR A 239 -9.59 13.45 -11.97
CA TYR A 239 -9.37 13.02 -13.35
C TYR A 239 -9.79 11.55 -13.58
N LEU A 240 -9.35 10.62 -12.74
CA LEU A 240 -9.71 9.20 -12.84
C LEU A 240 -11.21 8.98 -12.63
N ALA A 241 -11.84 9.72 -11.73
CA ALA A 241 -13.30 9.74 -11.60
C ALA A 241 -13.98 10.22 -12.89
N PHE A 242 -13.43 11.25 -13.54
CA PHE A 242 -13.91 11.73 -14.82
C PHE A 242 -13.76 10.67 -15.93
N ILE A 243 -12.66 9.90 -15.95
CA ILE A 243 -12.56 8.74 -16.87
C ILE A 243 -13.71 7.77 -16.66
N GLY A 244 -14.01 7.43 -15.40
CA GLY A 244 -15.11 6.53 -15.09
C GLY A 244 -16.45 7.06 -15.62
N PHE A 245 -16.73 8.34 -15.42
CA PHE A 245 -17.93 8.98 -15.95
C PHE A 245 -17.95 9.02 -17.49
N TYR A 246 -16.82 9.34 -18.11
CA TYR A 246 -16.69 9.37 -19.57
C TYR A 246 -16.90 7.99 -20.20
N ALA A 247 -16.40 6.93 -19.56
CA ALA A 247 -16.63 5.55 -19.95
C ALA A 247 -18.13 5.19 -19.92
N LEU A 248 -18.86 5.64 -18.88
CA LEU A 248 -20.32 5.45 -18.82
C LEU A 248 -21.02 6.07 -20.02
N GLU A 249 -20.70 7.31 -20.35
CA GLU A 249 -21.31 7.99 -21.49
C GLU A 249 -21.00 7.30 -22.82
N ALA A 250 -19.75 6.87 -23.03
CA ALA A 250 -19.35 6.12 -24.23
C ALA A 250 -20.09 4.77 -24.31
N GLY A 251 -20.23 4.07 -23.19
CA GLY A 251 -20.97 2.80 -23.10
C GLY A 251 -22.46 2.97 -23.40
N LEU A 252 -23.09 4.00 -22.85
CA LEU A 252 -24.50 4.33 -23.11
C LEU A 252 -24.72 4.72 -24.57
N SER A 253 -23.87 5.59 -25.10
CA SER A 253 -23.96 6.09 -26.49
C SER A 253 -23.87 4.96 -27.50
N MET A 254 -22.97 4.00 -27.29
CA MET A 254 -22.84 2.85 -28.17
C MET A 254 -24.03 1.88 -28.04
N MET A 255 -24.58 1.63 -26.84
CA MET A 255 -25.75 0.75 -26.69
C MET A 255 -27.00 1.32 -27.37
N THR A 256 -27.24 2.62 -27.23
CA THR A 256 -28.45 3.27 -27.76
C THR A 256 -28.28 3.81 -29.18
N ALA A 257 -27.06 3.80 -29.71
CA ALA A 257 -26.67 4.48 -30.96
C ALA A 257 -26.99 5.99 -30.98
N GLN A 258 -27.18 6.61 -29.81
CA GLN A 258 -27.44 8.04 -29.67
C GLN A 258 -26.18 8.75 -29.18
N SER A 259 -25.92 9.95 -29.72
CA SER A 259 -24.84 10.80 -29.20
C SER A 259 -25.27 11.45 -27.89
N ILE A 260 -24.67 10.98 -26.81
CA ILE A 260 -24.73 11.59 -25.48
C ILE A 260 -23.39 12.28 -25.32
N LYS A 261 -23.32 13.61 -25.22
CA LYS A 261 -22.06 14.35 -25.00
C LYS A 261 -22.25 15.47 -23.98
N GLU A 262 -23.36 16.18 -24.09
CA GLU A 262 -23.66 17.29 -23.20
C GLU A 262 -24.64 16.84 -22.11
N PRO A 263 -24.65 17.51 -20.94
CA PRO A 263 -25.63 17.24 -19.89
C PRO A 263 -27.10 17.27 -20.39
N ALA A 264 -27.39 18.09 -21.40
CA ALA A 264 -28.72 18.15 -22.03
C ALA A 264 -29.08 16.87 -22.80
N ASP A 265 -28.11 16.15 -23.36
CA ASP A 265 -28.33 14.94 -24.15
C ASP A 265 -28.82 13.76 -23.31
N TRP A 266 -28.66 13.82 -21.98
CA TRP A 266 -29.13 12.78 -21.07
C TRP A 266 -30.65 12.57 -21.13
N ILE A 267 -31.40 13.56 -21.60
CA ILE A 267 -32.84 13.40 -21.83
C ILE A 267 -33.16 12.42 -22.96
N LYS A 268 -32.25 12.22 -23.92
CA LYS A 268 -32.44 11.28 -25.03
C LYS A 268 -32.52 9.82 -24.54
N LEU A 269 -31.89 9.54 -23.39
CA LEU A 269 -31.98 8.23 -22.72
C LEU A 269 -33.34 7.95 -22.07
N ALA A 270 -34.22 8.95 -21.94
CA ALA A 270 -35.57 8.73 -21.41
C ALA A 270 -36.50 8.05 -22.43
N ASP A 271 -36.06 7.93 -23.68
CA ASP A 271 -36.79 7.22 -24.73
C ASP A 271 -36.89 5.71 -24.42
N ALA A 272 -38.03 5.10 -24.77
CA ALA A 272 -38.32 3.71 -24.44
C ALA A 272 -37.34 2.73 -25.12
N ASP A 273 -36.97 3.00 -26.37
CA ASP A 273 -36.04 2.18 -27.15
C ASP A 273 -34.61 2.29 -26.57
N ALA A 274 -34.21 3.50 -26.19
CA ALA A 274 -32.92 3.75 -25.54
C ALA A 274 -32.83 3.06 -24.17
N LEU A 275 -33.89 3.08 -23.37
CA LEU A 275 -33.96 2.36 -22.10
C LEU A 275 -33.89 0.85 -22.30
N MET A 276 -34.61 0.31 -23.29
CA MET A 276 -34.60 -1.12 -23.58
C MET A 276 -33.20 -1.62 -23.92
N LEU A 277 -32.43 -0.85 -24.70
CA LEU A 277 -31.07 -1.20 -25.11
C LEU A 277 -30.01 -0.97 -24.01
N SER A 278 -30.15 0.08 -23.21
CA SER A 278 -29.12 0.49 -22.25
C SER A 278 -29.23 -0.17 -20.88
N VAL A 279 -30.45 -0.35 -20.35
CA VAL A 279 -30.68 -0.87 -18.99
C VAL A 279 -30.06 -2.26 -18.79
N PRO A 280 -30.20 -3.25 -19.71
CA PRO A 280 -29.58 -4.55 -19.54
C PRO A 280 -28.06 -4.47 -19.40
N GLY A 281 -27.40 -3.56 -20.14
CA GLY A 281 -25.95 -3.38 -20.07
C GLY A 281 -25.51 -2.74 -18.76
N VAL A 282 -26.22 -1.71 -18.30
CA VAL A 282 -25.96 -1.08 -17.00
C VAL A 282 -26.13 -2.08 -15.85
N VAL A 283 -27.20 -2.88 -15.88
CA VAL A 283 -27.47 -3.92 -14.89
C VAL A 283 -26.39 -5.00 -14.94
N ALA A 284 -26.04 -5.50 -16.13
CA ALA A 284 -24.99 -6.50 -16.29
C ALA A 284 -23.63 -6.00 -15.78
N GLY A 285 -23.23 -4.77 -16.13
CA GLY A 285 -21.98 -4.17 -15.64
C GLY A 285 -21.97 -3.99 -14.12
N THR A 286 -23.10 -3.60 -13.53
CA THR A 286 -23.27 -3.48 -12.07
C THR A 286 -23.17 -4.84 -11.38
N ILE A 287 -23.77 -5.89 -11.95
CA ILE A 287 -23.65 -7.27 -11.45
C ILE A 287 -22.19 -7.71 -11.50
N ILE A 288 -21.50 -7.52 -12.63
CA ILE A 288 -20.08 -7.88 -12.76
C ILE A 288 -19.24 -7.17 -11.71
N PHE A 289 -19.45 -5.87 -11.52
CA PHE A 289 -18.76 -5.08 -10.50
C PHE A 289 -19.01 -5.63 -9.08
N TRP A 290 -20.26 -5.97 -8.75
CA TRP A 290 -20.62 -6.52 -7.44
C TRP A 290 -20.00 -7.90 -7.20
N VAL A 291 -20.09 -8.79 -8.19
CA VAL A 291 -19.52 -10.14 -8.19
C VAL A 291 -18.00 -10.07 -7.98
N ASN A 292 -17.30 -9.25 -8.77
CA ASN A 292 -15.85 -9.06 -8.65
C ASN A 292 -15.45 -8.44 -7.31
N SER A 293 -16.29 -7.58 -6.75
CA SER A 293 -16.05 -6.99 -5.42
C SER A 293 -16.23 -7.99 -4.29
N ARG A 294 -16.98 -9.08 -4.50
CA ARG A 294 -17.32 -10.06 -3.47
C ARG A 294 -16.42 -11.29 -3.50
N TRP A 295 -15.96 -11.70 -4.68
CA TRP A 295 -15.17 -12.91 -4.89
C TRP A 295 -13.82 -12.62 -5.54
N ASN A 296 -12.75 -12.88 -4.78
CA ASN A 296 -11.36 -12.65 -5.23
C ASN A 296 -10.79 -13.88 -5.96
N HIS A 297 -11.56 -14.44 -6.91
CA HIS A 297 -11.09 -15.59 -7.69
C HIS A 297 -10.80 -15.19 -9.13
N MET A 298 -9.68 -15.69 -9.66
CA MET A 298 -9.11 -15.26 -10.92
C MET A 298 -9.99 -15.57 -12.15
N ALA A 299 -10.81 -16.63 -12.07
CA ALA A 299 -11.72 -17.02 -13.14
C ALA A 299 -13.04 -16.21 -13.18
N VAL A 300 -13.33 -15.38 -12.17
CA VAL A 300 -14.62 -14.70 -12.05
C VAL A 300 -14.88 -13.81 -13.26
N MET A 301 -13.90 -12.99 -13.64
CA MET A 301 -14.01 -12.06 -14.75
C MET A 301 -14.26 -12.75 -16.10
N PRO A 302 -13.41 -13.70 -16.54
CA PRO A 302 -13.69 -14.46 -17.76
C PRO A 302 -15.04 -15.19 -17.74
N CYS A 303 -15.44 -15.76 -16.60
CA CYS A 303 -16.73 -16.45 -16.47
C CYS A 303 -17.91 -15.48 -16.60
N CYS A 304 -17.83 -14.28 -16.03
CA CYS A 304 -18.85 -13.25 -16.18
C CYS A 304 -19.03 -12.82 -17.64
N LEU A 305 -17.92 -12.61 -18.35
CA LEU A 305 -17.93 -12.24 -19.77
C LEU A 305 -18.52 -13.36 -20.63
N ALA A 306 -18.10 -14.61 -20.39
CA ALA A 306 -18.65 -15.77 -21.08
C ALA A 306 -20.15 -15.96 -20.79
N ALA A 307 -20.57 -15.84 -19.53
CA ALA A 307 -21.96 -15.98 -19.12
C ALA A 307 -22.86 -14.95 -19.81
N MET A 308 -22.38 -13.72 -20.00
CA MET A 308 -23.14 -12.68 -20.70
C MET A 308 -23.36 -13.04 -22.18
N LEU A 309 -22.31 -13.49 -22.88
CA LEU A 309 -22.44 -13.93 -24.27
C LEU A 309 -23.34 -15.15 -24.40
N ILE A 310 -23.17 -16.15 -23.53
CA ILE A 310 -24.00 -17.36 -23.48
C ILE A 310 -25.47 -16.99 -23.24
N THR A 311 -25.74 -16.06 -22.33
CA THR A 311 -27.10 -15.60 -22.04
C THR A 311 -27.73 -14.92 -23.24
N PHE A 312 -26.98 -14.04 -23.93
CA PHE A 312 -27.49 -13.35 -25.13
C PHE A 312 -27.85 -14.34 -26.26
N TYR A 313 -26.94 -15.24 -26.63
CA TYR A 313 -27.22 -16.22 -27.68
C TYR A 313 -28.26 -17.26 -27.24
N GLY A 314 -28.28 -17.63 -25.95
CA GLY A 314 -29.33 -18.47 -25.37
C GLY A 314 -30.71 -17.84 -25.49
N LEU A 315 -30.83 -16.53 -25.27
CA LEU A 315 -32.08 -15.79 -25.46
C LEU A 315 -32.52 -15.79 -26.92
N LEU A 316 -31.62 -15.56 -27.87
CA LEU A 316 -31.94 -15.66 -29.31
C LEU A 316 -32.46 -17.05 -29.69
N LEU A 317 -31.85 -18.12 -29.14
CA LEU A 317 -32.31 -19.49 -29.36
C LEU A 317 -33.70 -19.76 -28.76
N VAL A 318 -33.99 -19.21 -27.58
CA VAL A 318 -35.28 -19.41 -26.90
C VAL A 318 -36.41 -18.59 -27.54
N THR A 319 -36.13 -17.37 -27.98
CA THR A 319 -37.12 -16.51 -28.67
C THR A 319 -37.31 -16.89 -30.13
N GLY A 320 -36.40 -17.67 -30.71
CA GLY A 320 -36.37 -17.99 -32.13
C GLY A 320 -35.94 -16.81 -33.01
N ALA A 321 -35.43 -15.73 -32.42
CA ALA A 321 -34.98 -14.55 -33.15
C ALA A 321 -33.64 -14.83 -33.85
N SER A 322 -33.52 -14.39 -35.10
CA SER A 322 -32.27 -14.49 -35.84
C SER A 322 -31.28 -13.41 -35.40
N LEU A 323 -30.00 -13.59 -35.76
CA LEU A 323 -28.99 -12.55 -35.54
C LEU A 323 -29.29 -11.27 -36.35
N ASP A 324 -29.97 -11.39 -37.48
CA ASP A 324 -30.39 -10.25 -38.29
C ASP A 324 -31.54 -9.48 -37.63
N ASP A 325 -32.48 -10.18 -36.99
CA ASP A 325 -33.51 -9.52 -36.16
C ASP A 325 -32.85 -8.73 -35.02
N ALA A 326 -31.81 -9.29 -34.38
CA ALA A 326 -31.06 -8.59 -33.34
C ALA A 326 -30.31 -7.35 -33.86
N ARG A 327 -29.84 -7.37 -35.13
CA ARG A 327 -29.22 -6.20 -35.79
C ARG A 327 -30.23 -5.11 -36.07
N THR A 328 -31.38 -5.46 -36.66
CA THR A 328 -32.46 -4.50 -36.96
C THR A 328 -33.02 -3.86 -35.68
N ALA A 329 -33.07 -4.60 -34.59
CA ALA A 329 -33.45 -4.10 -33.27
C ALA A 329 -32.31 -3.35 -32.53
N GLY A 330 -31.13 -3.19 -33.14
CA GLY A 330 -30.04 -2.37 -32.62
C GLY A 330 -29.12 -3.05 -31.59
N TRP A 331 -29.36 -4.32 -31.23
CA TRP A 331 -28.58 -5.06 -30.22
C TRP A 331 -27.18 -5.45 -30.67
N VAL A 332 -26.96 -5.60 -31.98
CA VAL A 332 -25.68 -6.00 -32.59
C VAL A 332 -25.36 -5.02 -33.72
N ALA A 333 -24.07 -4.71 -33.93
CA ALA A 333 -23.67 -3.85 -35.03
C ALA A 333 -23.84 -4.56 -36.38
N GLU A 334 -24.11 -3.79 -37.43
CA GLU A 334 -24.15 -4.30 -38.80
C GLU A 334 -22.73 -4.65 -39.28
N PRO A 335 -22.57 -5.78 -39.99
CA PRO A 335 -21.29 -6.11 -40.59
C PRO A 335 -20.92 -5.08 -41.67
N PRO A 336 -19.62 -4.75 -41.84
CA PRO A 336 -19.21 -3.83 -42.89
C PRO A 336 -19.53 -4.43 -44.28
N PRO A 337 -20.00 -3.63 -45.25
CA PRO A 337 -20.42 -4.11 -46.57
C PRO A 337 -19.27 -4.75 -47.36
N SER A 338 -18.03 -4.33 -47.11
CA SER A 338 -16.84 -5.06 -47.54
C SER A 338 -15.76 -4.97 -46.45
N PRO A 339 -15.25 -6.10 -45.92
CA PRO A 339 -14.20 -6.07 -44.92
C PRO A 339 -12.91 -5.56 -45.57
N ARG A 340 -12.39 -4.43 -45.08
CA ARG A 340 -11.11 -3.90 -45.54
C ARG A 340 -9.95 -4.72 -44.96
N THR A 341 -8.94 -4.93 -45.79
CA THR A 341 -7.64 -5.47 -45.35
C THR A 341 -6.85 -4.38 -44.62
N ILE A 342 -5.89 -4.79 -43.78
CA ILE A 342 -5.07 -3.83 -43.01
C ILE A 342 -4.35 -2.84 -43.92
N THR A 343 -3.85 -3.27 -45.07
CA THR A 343 -3.21 -2.39 -46.05
C THR A 343 -4.15 -1.31 -46.58
N GLN A 344 -5.44 -1.63 -46.77
CA GLN A 344 -6.45 -0.65 -47.16
C GLN A 344 -6.80 0.31 -46.02
N ILE A 345 -6.82 -0.18 -44.77
CA ILE A 345 -7.06 0.66 -43.59
C ILE A 345 -5.90 1.66 -43.39
N TYR A 346 -4.66 1.24 -43.61
CA TYR A 346 -3.51 2.16 -43.62
C TYR A 346 -3.58 3.19 -44.76
N GLY A 347 -4.42 2.97 -45.78
CA GLY A 347 -4.76 3.96 -46.79
C GLY A 347 -5.47 5.20 -46.24
N PHE A 348 -6.02 5.15 -45.01
CA PHE A 348 -6.56 6.33 -44.34
C PHE A 348 -5.48 7.35 -43.93
N TYR A 349 -4.21 6.94 -43.81
CA TYR A 349 -3.08 7.84 -43.54
C TYR A 349 -2.60 8.52 -44.84
N ASP A 350 -3.52 9.22 -45.52
CA ASP A 350 -3.23 9.91 -46.78
C ASP A 350 -2.64 11.30 -46.52
N PHE A 351 -1.33 11.42 -46.70
CA PHE A 351 -0.58 12.66 -46.49
C PHE A 351 -1.04 13.84 -47.35
N SER A 352 -1.71 13.57 -48.48
CA SER A 352 -2.20 14.64 -49.37
C SER A 352 -3.44 15.35 -48.81
N LYS A 353 -4.15 14.71 -47.88
CA LYS A 353 -5.40 15.20 -47.28
C LYS A 353 -5.23 15.69 -45.85
N ILE A 354 -4.01 15.72 -45.31
CA ILE A 354 -3.77 16.15 -43.93
C ILE A 354 -3.81 17.67 -43.86
N ASN A 355 -4.64 18.19 -42.95
CA ASN A 355 -4.61 19.59 -42.60
C ASN A 355 -3.68 19.84 -41.39
N PHE A 356 -2.50 20.41 -41.67
CA PHE A 356 -1.49 20.70 -40.64
C PHE A 356 -1.83 21.89 -39.73
N SER A 357 -2.79 22.76 -40.09
CA SER A 357 -3.12 23.93 -39.28
C SER A 357 -3.68 23.55 -37.91
N HIS A 358 -4.37 22.43 -37.81
CA HIS A 358 -4.99 21.97 -36.57
C HIS A 358 -4.02 21.30 -35.60
N LEU A 359 -2.82 20.93 -36.06
CA LEU A 359 -1.86 20.20 -35.23
C LEU A 359 -1.36 21.06 -34.05
N THR A 360 -1.24 22.38 -34.26
CA THR A 360 -0.81 23.32 -33.22
C THR A 360 -1.88 23.57 -32.16
N GLU A 361 -3.16 23.46 -32.52
CA GLU A 361 -4.29 23.64 -31.60
C GLU A 361 -4.34 22.51 -30.55
N GLN A 362 -3.78 21.34 -30.86
CA GLN A 362 -3.77 20.18 -29.98
C GLN A 362 -2.64 20.19 -28.93
N ILE A 363 -1.70 21.15 -29.00
CA ILE A 363 -0.54 21.22 -28.10
C ILE A 363 -0.94 21.26 -26.61
N PRO A 364 -1.93 22.07 -26.17
CA PRO A 364 -2.32 22.10 -24.76
C PRO A 364 -2.85 20.75 -24.26
N THR A 365 -3.72 20.10 -25.04
CA THR A 365 -4.27 18.77 -24.74
C THR A 365 -3.16 17.71 -24.72
N TRP A 366 -2.17 17.81 -25.63
CA TRP A 366 -1.01 16.94 -25.65
C TRP A 366 -0.10 17.10 -24.42
N ILE A 367 0.14 18.33 -23.95
CA ILE A 367 0.93 18.58 -22.73
C ILE A 367 0.25 17.93 -21.52
N ALA A 368 -1.08 18.11 -21.39
CA ALA A 368 -1.86 17.49 -20.32
C ALA A 368 -1.80 15.95 -20.41
N MET A 369 -1.96 15.39 -21.60
CA MET A 369 -1.81 13.95 -21.86
C MET A 369 -0.45 13.43 -21.43
N TYR A 370 0.63 14.15 -21.76
CA TYR A 370 1.99 13.74 -21.38
C TYR A 370 2.15 13.62 -19.87
N PHE A 371 1.78 14.65 -19.10
CA PHE A 371 1.93 14.61 -17.64
C PHE A 371 1.07 13.52 -17.01
N VAL A 372 -0.17 13.35 -17.48
CA VAL A 372 -1.08 12.34 -16.95
C VAL A 372 -0.62 10.93 -17.29
N VAL A 373 -0.24 10.65 -18.54
CA VAL A 373 0.25 9.31 -18.92
C VAL A 373 1.57 9.00 -18.23
N ALA A 374 2.50 9.96 -18.13
CA ALA A 374 3.75 9.77 -17.41
C ALA A 374 3.50 9.45 -15.93
N PHE A 375 2.58 10.18 -15.30
CA PHE A 375 2.20 9.97 -13.91
C PHE A 375 1.53 8.62 -13.69
N SER A 376 0.47 8.30 -14.44
CA SER A 376 -0.24 7.03 -14.34
C SER A 376 0.70 5.84 -14.57
N SER A 377 1.57 5.92 -15.59
CA SER A 377 2.58 4.88 -15.85
C SER A 377 3.56 4.71 -14.69
N SER A 378 3.98 5.81 -14.04
CA SER A 378 4.86 5.74 -12.88
C SER A 378 4.18 5.10 -11.67
N LEU A 379 2.88 5.35 -11.48
CA LEU A 379 2.07 4.69 -10.44
C LEU A 379 1.88 3.21 -10.73
N ASP A 380 1.65 2.84 -11.98
CA ASP A 380 1.53 1.44 -12.38
C ASP A 380 2.83 0.69 -12.08
N VAL A 381 3.98 1.27 -12.41
CA VAL A 381 5.31 0.70 -12.08
C VAL A 381 5.47 0.55 -10.56
N ALA A 382 5.18 1.58 -9.76
CA ALA A 382 5.26 1.52 -8.30
C ALA A 382 4.30 0.48 -7.69
N ALA A 383 3.12 0.31 -8.28
CA ALA A 383 2.14 -0.68 -7.85
C ALA A 383 2.59 -2.10 -8.21
N VAL A 384 3.18 -2.30 -9.40
CA VAL A 384 3.79 -3.59 -9.77
C VAL A 384 4.99 -3.91 -8.88
N GLU A 385 5.85 -2.93 -8.57
CA GLU A 385 6.98 -3.06 -7.64
C GLU A 385 6.50 -3.56 -6.27
N THR A 386 5.45 -2.91 -5.73
CA THR A 386 4.83 -3.28 -4.45
C THR A 386 4.29 -4.70 -4.48
N ALA A 387 3.61 -5.10 -5.55
CA ALA A 387 3.07 -6.46 -5.67
C ALA A 387 4.13 -7.53 -5.93
N LEU A 388 5.23 -7.17 -6.60
CA LEU A 388 6.38 -8.03 -6.85
C LEU A 388 7.24 -8.23 -5.59
N GLY A 389 7.26 -7.25 -4.69
CA GLY A 389 8.08 -7.25 -3.47
C GLY A 389 9.58 -7.09 -3.73
N LYS A 390 9.97 -6.54 -4.88
CA LYS A 390 11.36 -6.33 -5.31
C LYS A 390 11.52 -4.95 -5.95
N PRO A 391 12.71 -4.31 -5.84
CA PRO A 391 12.94 -2.99 -6.43
C PRO A 391 12.77 -3.02 -7.94
N LEU A 392 12.13 -1.98 -8.49
CA LEU A 392 12.11 -1.73 -9.92
C LEU A 392 12.77 -0.38 -10.23
N ASP A 393 13.56 -0.36 -11.31
CA ASP A 393 14.07 0.90 -11.85
C ASP A 393 12.95 1.61 -12.61
N HIS A 394 12.37 2.62 -11.96
CA HIS A 394 11.29 3.42 -12.51
C HIS A 394 11.70 4.14 -13.79
N ASN A 395 12.96 4.57 -13.92
CA ASN A 395 13.43 5.26 -15.11
C ASN A 395 13.55 4.32 -16.30
N HIS A 396 13.96 3.07 -16.06
CA HIS A 396 14.01 2.04 -17.09
C HIS A 396 12.61 1.62 -17.56
N GLU A 397 11.70 1.37 -16.62
CA GLU A 397 10.33 0.98 -16.98
C GLU A 397 9.56 2.15 -17.64
N LEU A 398 9.80 3.41 -17.23
CA LEU A 398 9.24 4.58 -17.92
C LEU A 398 9.80 4.73 -19.35
N GLN A 399 11.09 4.44 -19.57
CA GLN A 399 11.66 4.36 -20.92
C GLN A 399 11.03 3.24 -21.74
N THR A 400 10.68 2.10 -21.13
CA THR A 400 9.97 1.01 -21.81
C THR A 400 8.59 1.47 -22.30
N VAL A 401 7.84 2.18 -21.47
CA VAL A 401 6.58 2.83 -21.87
C VAL A 401 6.83 3.80 -23.03
N GLY A 402 7.86 4.64 -22.92
CA GLY A 402 8.22 5.60 -23.97
C GLY A 402 8.58 4.96 -25.31
N ILE A 403 9.40 3.90 -25.31
CA ILE A 403 9.76 3.14 -26.53
C ILE A 403 8.51 2.53 -27.17
N SER A 404 7.62 1.95 -26.36
CA SER A 404 6.38 1.36 -26.87
C SER A 404 5.48 2.40 -27.55
N ASN A 405 5.34 3.60 -26.97
CA ASN A 405 4.55 4.69 -27.54
C ASN A 405 5.22 5.29 -28.79
N LEU A 406 6.55 5.40 -28.79
CA LEU A 406 7.27 5.88 -29.96
C LEU A 406 7.04 4.94 -31.15
N LEU A 407 7.20 3.63 -30.95
CA LEU A 407 6.99 2.64 -32.02
C LEU A 407 5.52 2.49 -32.41
N SER A 408 4.60 2.55 -31.45
CA SER A 408 3.16 2.56 -31.69
C SER A 408 2.78 3.77 -32.55
N GLY A 409 3.15 4.98 -32.16
CA GLY A 409 2.84 6.21 -32.89
C GLY A 409 3.46 6.26 -34.29
N LEU A 410 4.71 5.81 -34.47
CA LEU A 410 5.33 5.69 -35.80
C LEU A 410 4.59 4.69 -36.70
N GLY A 411 3.95 3.68 -36.11
CA GLY A 411 3.08 2.72 -36.79
C GLY A 411 1.63 3.19 -36.96
N GLY A 412 1.31 4.45 -36.66
CA GLY A 412 -0.07 4.97 -36.73
C GLY A 412 -0.93 4.70 -35.49
N GLY A 413 -0.33 4.17 -34.42
CA GLY A 413 -1.03 3.71 -33.22
C GLY A 413 -1.40 4.79 -32.21
N PHE A 414 -1.82 4.31 -31.04
CA PHE A 414 -2.40 5.09 -29.96
C PHE A 414 -1.56 4.95 -28.69
N THR A 415 -1.92 5.70 -27.66
CA THR A 415 -1.19 5.74 -26.40
C THR A 415 -1.38 4.47 -25.58
N GLY A 416 -0.30 3.97 -24.99
CA GLY A 416 -0.30 2.73 -24.22
C GLY A 416 0.70 2.72 -23.07
N SER A 417 0.51 1.79 -22.15
CA SER A 417 1.39 1.59 -20.98
C SER A 417 1.18 0.20 -20.36
N TYR A 418 1.65 0.01 -19.12
CA TYR A 418 1.34 -1.16 -18.32
C TYR A 418 -0.15 -1.26 -18.08
N LEU A 419 -0.74 -2.40 -18.42
CA LEU A 419 -2.05 -2.76 -17.88
C LEU A 419 -1.83 -3.43 -16.53
N PHE A 420 -1.77 -2.61 -15.47
CA PHE A 420 -1.43 -3.02 -14.10
C PHE A 420 -2.14 -4.32 -13.69
N SER A 421 -3.47 -4.35 -13.78
CA SER A 421 -4.27 -5.46 -13.28
C SER A 421 -3.98 -6.79 -14.00
N GLN A 422 -3.66 -6.77 -15.30
CA GLN A 422 -3.27 -7.96 -16.07
C GLN A 422 -1.82 -8.38 -15.81
N THR A 423 -0.94 -7.42 -15.58
CA THR A 423 0.44 -7.69 -15.14
C THR A 423 0.41 -8.40 -13.78
N ILE A 424 -0.39 -7.91 -12.82
CA ILE A 424 -0.59 -8.56 -11.51
C ILE A 424 -1.28 -9.91 -11.64
N PHE A 425 -2.27 -10.05 -12.51
CA PHE A 425 -2.91 -11.33 -12.80
C PHE A 425 -1.89 -12.39 -13.21
N THR A 426 -0.99 -12.03 -14.15
CA THR A 426 0.05 -12.93 -14.64
C THR A 426 1.11 -13.21 -13.56
N LEU A 427 1.51 -12.19 -12.79
CA LEU A 427 2.40 -12.32 -11.64
C LEU A 427 1.84 -13.29 -10.58
N ARG A 428 0.54 -13.20 -10.24
CA ARG A 428 -0.14 -14.11 -9.31
C ARG A 428 -0.17 -15.55 -9.82
N GLY A 429 -0.13 -15.73 -11.14
CA GLY A 429 0.08 -17.04 -11.77
C GLY A 429 1.44 -17.67 -11.45
N LYS A 430 2.37 -16.91 -10.85
CA LYS A 430 3.77 -17.29 -10.60
C LYS A 430 4.46 -17.77 -11.88
N LEU A 431 4.11 -17.13 -13.00
CA LEU A 431 4.64 -17.42 -14.32
C LEU A 431 5.72 -16.39 -14.66
N ASP A 432 6.97 -16.76 -14.43
CA ASP A 432 8.12 -15.93 -14.81
C ASP A 432 8.51 -16.25 -16.27
N SER A 433 7.76 -15.71 -17.25
CA SER A 433 7.96 -16.05 -18.66
C SER A 433 7.41 -15.02 -19.67
N ARG A 434 8.28 -14.60 -20.61
CA ARG A 434 7.97 -13.74 -21.77
C ARG A 434 7.03 -14.38 -22.80
N TYR A 435 6.88 -15.71 -22.77
CA TYR A 435 5.99 -16.40 -23.69
C TYR A 435 4.52 -16.04 -23.51
N VAL A 436 4.10 -15.62 -22.30
CA VAL A 436 2.72 -15.16 -22.10
C VAL A 436 2.44 -13.93 -22.98
N GLY A 437 3.33 -12.94 -22.98
CA GLY A 437 3.22 -11.75 -23.81
C GLY A 437 3.33 -12.03 -25.30
N LEU A 438 4.19 -12.97 -25.71
CA LEU A 438 4.27 -13.41 -27.12
C LEU A 438 2.97 -14.05 -27.60
N ILE A 439 2.32 -14.88 -26.78
CA ILE A 439 1.05 -15.50 -27.13
C ILE A 439 -0.03 -14.43 -27.32
N VAL A 440 -0.10 -13.44 -26.40
CA VAL A 440 -1.03 -12.31 -26.53
C VAL A 440 -0.80 -11.57 -27.85
N PHE A 441 0.45 -11.20 -28.15
CA PHE A 441 0.83 -10.56 -29.41
C PHE A 441 0.38 -11.35 -30.65
N PHE A 442 0.70 -12.64 -30.72
CA PHE A 442 0.32 -13.46 -31.88
C PHE A 442 -1.19 -13.61 -32.03
N LEU A 443 -1.93 -13.74 -30.92
CA LEU A 443 -3.39 -13.85 -30.96
C LEU A 443 -4.04 -12.51 -31.37
N GLU A 444 -3.53 -11.38 -30.90
CA GLU A 444 -3.99 -10.05 -31.32
C GLU A 444 -3.74 -9.83 -32.83
N ILE A 445 -2.54 -10.15 -33.32
CA ILE A 445 -2.23 -10.08 -34.76
C ILE A 445 -3.12 -11.04 -35.57
N ALA A 446 -3.37 -12.26 -35.08
CA ALA A 446 -4.27 -13.19 -35.76
C ALA A 446 -5.70 -12.64 -35.88
N ILE A 447 -6.19 -11.94 -34.85
CA ILE A 447 -7.48 -11.26 -34.86
C ILE A 447 -7.48 -10.08 -35.83
N VAL A 448 -6.41 -9.28 -35.86
CA VAL A 448 -6.26 -8.13 -36.76
C VAL A 448 -6.27 -8.56 -38.24
N LEU A 449 -5.53 -9.63 -38.57
CA LEU A 449 -5.44 -10.17 -39.92
C LEU A 449 -6.70 -10.91 -40.36
N SER A 450 -7.58 -11.25 -39.41
CA SER A 450 -8.84 -11.88 -39.69
C SER A 450 -9.78 -10.97 -40.50
N PRO A 451 -10.50 -11.50 -41.50
CA PRO A 451 -11.56 -10.75 -42.17
C PRO A 451 -12.80 -10.57 -41.27
N PHE A 452 -12.89 -11.30 -40.15
CA PHE A 452 -14.04 -11.25 -39.25
C PHE A 452 -14.05 -9.96 -38.41
N SER A 453 -15.18 -9.26 -38.40
CA SER A 453 -15.42 -8.17 -37.46
C SER A 453 -16.05 -8.70 -36.17
N ILE A 454 -15.33 -8.60 -35.06
CA ILE A 454 -15.81 -9.07 -33.74
C ILE A 454 -17.10 -8.33 -33.31
N ILE A 455 -17.17 -7.03 -33.56
CA ILE A 455 -18.32 -6.19 -33.16
C ILE A 455 -19.60 -6.54 -33.93
N ALA A 456 -19.49 -7.20 -35.09
CA ALA A 456 -20.64 -7.68 -35.87
C ALA A 456 -21.29 -8.96 -35.31
N PHE A 457 -20.68 -9.57 -34.31
CA PHE A 457 -21.20 -10.76 -33.62
C PHE A 457 -21.46 -10.51 -32.14
N VAL A 458 -20.64 -9.70 -31.48
CA VAL A 458 -20.78 -9.41 -30.05
C VAL A 458 -21.86 -8.35 -29.81
N PRO A 459 -22.84 -8.58 -28.91
CA PRO A 459 -23.90 -7.60 -28.65
C PRO A 459 -23.35 -6.31 -28.04
N LYS A 460 -23.93 -5.16 -28.41
CA LYS A 460 -23.52 -3.84 -27.90
C LYS A 460 -23.64 -3.74 -26.37
N VAL A 461 -24.62 -4.44 -25.80
CA VAL A 461 -24.81 -4.61 -24.34
C VAL A 461 -23.55 -5.11 -23.64
N PHE A 462 -22.78 -5.99 -24.29
CA PHE A 462 -21.56 -6.55 -23.72
C PHE A 462 -20.48 -5.49 -23.52
N PHE A 463 -20.26 -4.67 -24.54
CA PHE A 463 -19.32 -3.56 -24.46
C PHE A 463 -19.83 -2.48 -23.49
N GLY A 464 -21.14 -2.21 -23.45
CA GLY A 464 -21.73 -1.26 -22.52
C GLY A 464 -21.59 -1.70 -21.06
N ALA A 465 -21.75 -2.99 -20.79
CA ALA A 465 -21.53 -3.57 -19.46
C ALA A 465 -20.05 -3.49 -19.01
N LEU A 466 -19.11 -3.69 -19.94
CA LEU A 466 -17.68 -3.50 -19.67
C LEU A 466 -17.35 -2.03 -19.34
N GLN A 467 -17.93 -1.09 -20.07
CA GLN A 467 -17.77 0.34 -19.78
C GLN A 467 -18.41 0.73 -18.44
N MET A 468 -19.58 0.18 -18.12
CA MET A 468 -20.23 0.41 -16.82
C MET A 468 -19.39 -0.16 -15.66
N LEU A 469 -18.74 -1.30 -15.86
CA LEU A 469 -17.81 -1.87 -14.89
C LEU A 469 -16.61 -0.92 -14.64
N VAL A 470 -16.00 -0.39 -15.70
CA VAL A 470 -14.90 0.59 -15.60
C VAL A 470 -15.37 1.86 -14.87
N CYS A 471 -16.56 2.35 -15.23
CA CYS A 471 -17.21 3.49 -14.57
C CYS A 471 -17.34 3.27 -13.06
N LEU A 472 -17.99 2.17 -12.65
CA LEU A 472 -18.21 1.89 -11.24
C LEU A 472 -16.91 1.72 -10.48
N ASP A 473 -15.90 1.10 -11.08
CA ASP A 473 -14.63 0.89 -10.38
C ASP A 473 -13.89 2.21 -10.10
N LEU A 474 -13.79 3.10 -11.09
CA LEU A 474 -13.12 4.39 -10.92
C LEU A 474 -13.92 5.36 -10.04
N ILE A 475 -15.24 5.48 -10.26
CA ILE A 475 -16.09 6.37 -9.46
C ILE A 475 -16.15 5.90 -8.00
N THR A 476 -16.31 4.61 -7.74
CA THR A 476 -16.38 4.13 -6.35
C THR A 476 -15.05 4.27 -5.61
N GLU A 477 -13.91 4.12 -6.29
CA GLU A 477 -12.61 4.32 -5.65
C GLU A 477 -12.38 5.80 -5.29
N TRP A 478 -12.61 6.71 -6.23
CA TRP A 478 -12.22 8.11 -6.09
C TRP A 478 -13.30 9.02 -5.49
N LEU A 479 -14.58 8.80 -5.81
CA LEU A 479 -15.67 9.62 -5.26
C LEU A 479 -16.28 9.03 -4.00
N TRP A 480 -16.02 7.76 -3.66
CA TRP A 480 -16.59 7.14 -2.45
C TRP A 480 -15.53 6.65 -1.46
N HIS A 481 -14.55 5.85 -1.88
CA HIS A 481 -13.53 5.31 -0.97
C HIS A 481 -12.45 6.32 -0.57
N ALA A 482 -12.10 7.26 -1.46
CA ALA A 482 -11.10 8.29 -1.18
C ALA A 482 -11.47 9.21 0.01
N ARG A 483 -12.76 9.38 0.34
CA ARG A 483 -13.23 10.21 1.47
C ARG A 483 -12.64 9.81 2.83
N ASN A 484 -12.22 8.55 2.96
CA ASN A 484 -11.63 8.01 4.19
C ASN A 484 -10.09 7.94 4.13
N LYS A 485 -9.49 8.24 2.97
CA LYS A 485 -8.05 8.16 2.70
C LYS A 485 -7.41 9.54 2.50
N LEU A 486 -8.20 10.56 2.22
CA LEU A 486 -7.77 11.94 1.95
C LEU A 486 -8.29 12.88 3.03
N LEU A 487 -7.60 14.01 3.22
CA LEU A 487 -8.11 15.07 4.07
C LEU A 487 -9.39 15.68 3.47
N PRO A 488 -10.30 16.25 4.29
CA PRO A 488 -11.52 16.87 3.77
C PRO A 488 -11.26 17.95 2.71
N ARG A 489 -10.18 18.72 2.85
CA ARG A 489 -9.74 19.73 1.87
C ARG A 489 -9.33 19.09 0.53
N GLU A 490 -8.54 18.04 0.60
CA GLU A 490 -8.08 17.27 -0.57
C GLU A 490 -9.23 16.55 -1.27
N TYR A 491 -10.16 15.98 -0.50
CA TYR A 491 -11.37 15.38 -1.04
C TYR A 491 -12.26 16.43 -1.72
N GLY A 492 -12.30 17.67 -1.21
CA GLY A 492 -12.91 18.81 -1.90
C GLY A 492 -12.26 19.09 -3.27
N ILE A 493 -10.93 18.98 -3.38
CA ILE A 493 -10.20 19.15 -4.64
C ILE A 493 -10.56 18.03 -5.64
N VAL A 494 -10.72 16.78 -5.18
CA VAL A 494 -11.16 15.67 -6.05
C VAL A 494 -12.51 15.99 -6.69
N TRP A 495 -13.50 16.42 -5.90
CA TRP A 495 -14.82 16.79 -6.44
C TRP A 495 -14.76 18.00 -7.35
N LEU A 496 -14.01 19.04 -6.96
CA LEU A 496 -13.90 20.25 -7.76
C LEU A 496 -13.27 19.98 -9.12
N THR A 497 -12.22 19.15 -9.16
CA THR A 497 -11.56 18.76 -10.42
C THR A 497 -12.47 17.90 -11.28
N PHE A 498 -13.13 16.89 -10.70
CA PHE A 498 -14.13 16.08 -11.39
C PHE A 498 -15.24 16.92 -12.02
N LEU A 499 -15.89 17.79 -11.23
CA LEU A 499 -17.00 18.63 -11.69
C LEU A 499 -16.53 19.66 -12.74
N SER A 500 -15.32 20.21 -12.59
CA SER A 500 -14.76 21.13 -13.58
C SER A 500 -14.56 20.44 -14.94
N MET A 501 -14.14 19.17 -14.97
CA MET A 501 -14.02 18.41 -16.22
C MET A 501 -15.39 18.08 -16.84
N VAL A 502 -16.39 17.76 -16.01
CA VAL A 502 -17.74 17.46 -16.47
C VAL A 502 -18.45 18.69 -17.06
N PHE A 503 -18.31 19.86 -16.43
CA PHE A 503 -19.09 21.05 -16.82
C PHE A 503 -18.33 22.09 -17.66
N VAL A 504 -17.00 22.07 -17.66
CA VAL A 504 -16.19 23.06 -18.39
C VAL A 504 -15.46 22.38 -19.55
N ASN A 505 -14.33 21.73 -19.27
CA ASN A 505 -13.58 20.90 -20.20
C ASN A 505 -12.42 20.22 -19.45
N LEU A 506 -11.82 19.22 -20.10
CA LEU A 506 -10.72 18.43 -19.57
C LEU A 506 -9.51 19.29 -19.19
N GLU A 507 -9.06 20.17 -20.08
CA GLU A 507 -7.82 20.94 -19.89
C GLU A 507 -7.91 21.91 -18.72
N LEU A 508 -8.99 22.71 -18.65
CA LEU A 508 -9.16 23.67 -17.56
C LEU A 508 -9.42 22.94 -16.24
N GLY A 509 -10.13 21.81 -16.25
CA GLY A 509 -10.35 21.00 -15.04
C GLY A 509 -9.05 20.54 -14.39
N ILE A 510 -8.07 20.09 -15.19
CA ILE A 510 -6.75 19.70 -14.70
C ILE A 510 -5.98 20.91 -14.18
N VAL A 511 -5.94 22.02 -14.94
CA VAL A 511 -5.19 23.23 -14.57
C VAL A 511 -5.73 23.84 -13.25
N VAL A 512 -7.04 24.00 -13.15
CA VAL A 512 -7.71 24.49 -11.93
C VAL A 512 -7.39 23.57 -10.75
N GLY A 513 -7.41 22.25 -10.97
CA GLY A 513 -7.01 21.27 -9.97
C GLY A 513 -5.59 21.46 -9.46
N ILE A 514 -4.62 21.57 -10.37
CA ILE A 514 -3.21 21.74 -10.03
C ILE A 514 -3.00 23.05 -9.26
N ILE A 515 -3.64 24.14 -9.68
CA ILE A 515 -3.52 25.45 -9.00
C ILE A 515 -4.05 25.35 -7.57
N ILE A 516 -5.26 24.82 -7.38
CA ILE A 516 -5.88 24.72 -6.04
C ILE A 516 -5.11 23.73 -5.16
N ALA A 517 -4.65 22.61 -5.72
CA ALA A 517 -3.78 21.68 -4.99
C ALA A 517 -2.44 22.32 -4.61
N GLY A 518 -1.88 23.15 -5.48
CA GLY A 518 -0.69 23.95 -5.18
C GLY A 518 -0.92 24.93 -4.03
N PHE A 519 -2.04 25.66 -4.01
CA PHE A 519 -2.39 26.51 -2.88
C PHE A 519 -2.64 25.73 -1.59
N ASN A 520 -3.30 24.57 -1.67
CA ASN A 520 -3.48 23.68 -0.51
C ASN A 520 -2.14 23.17 0.03
N PHE A 521 -1.19 22.86 -0.86
CA PHE A 521 0.18 22.50 -0.49
C PHE A 521 0.91 23.67 0.18
N ILE A 522 0.85 24.87 -0.40
CA ILE A 522 1.47 26.08 0.17
C ILE A 522 0.87 26.39 1.55
N TYR A 523 -0.44 26.33 1.69
CA TYR A 523 -1.12 26.52 2.97
C TYR A 523 -0.64 25.51 4.02
N SER A 524 -0.49 24.24 3.61
CA SER A 524 0.05 23.18 4.48
C SER A 524 1.52 23.40 4.83
N TYR A 525 2.32 23.98 3.92
CA TYR A 525 3.73 24.30 4.14
C TYR A 525 3.94 25.47 5.12
N ILE A 526 3.11 26.51 5.00
CA ILE A 526 3.18 27.71 5.86
C ILE A 526 2.84 27.35 7.31
N ALA A 527 2.02 26.33 7.53
CA ALA A 527 1.75 25.75 8.86
C ALA A 527 2.92 24.91 9.40
N THR A 528 4.15 25.43 9.29
CA THR A 528 5.41 24.73 9.57
C THR A 528 5.36 23.99 10.89
N ALA A 529 5.63 22.68 10.84
CA ALA A 529 5.82 21.92 12.05
C ALA A 529 7.22 22.16 12.63
N SER A 530 7.28 22.58 13.89
CA SER A 530 8.49 22.62 14.71
C SER A 530 8.63 21.29 15.46
N VAL A 531 9.84 20.76 15.47
CA VAL A 531 10.20 19.58 16.26
C VAL A 531 11.14 20.07 17.34
N HIS A 532 10.77 19.86 18.59
CA HIS A 532 11.60 20.22 19.73
C HIS A 532 11.92 18.96 20.53
N ARG A 533 13.22 18.67 20.71
CA ARG A 533 13.63 17.68 21.70
C ARG A 533 13.39 18.24 23.09
N VAL A 534 12.68 17.48 23.92
CA VAL A 534 12.42 17.88 25.30
C VAL A 534 12.86 16.78 26.25
N MET A 535 13.59 17.15 27.29
CA MET A 535 13.96 16.23 28.37
C MET A 535 12.96 16.41 29.52
N LYS A 536 11.94 15.55 29.58
CA LYS A 536 10.92 15.53 30.63
C LYS A 536 11.02 14.25 31.44
N ARG A 537 10.58 14.30 32.70
CA ARG A 537 10.36 13.14 33.58
C ARG A 537 8.88 13.04 33.90
N SER A 538 8.40 11.85 34.25
CA SER A 538 7.04 11.71 34.75
C SER A 538 6.86 12.51 36.06
N ARG A 539 5.61 12.91 36.33
CA ARG A 539 5.19 13.55 37.57
C ARG A 539 5.09 12.59 38.76
N VAL A 540 5.27 11.28 38.55
CA VAL A 540 5.22 10.27 39.62
C VAL A 540 6.29 10.53 40.68
N GLU A 541 5.87 10.55 41.95
CA GLU A 541 6.76 10.63 43.09
C GLU A 541 7.53 9.32 43.26
N ARG A 542 8.85 9.40 43.09
CA ARG A 542 9.75 8.24 43.17
C ARG A 542 10.72 8.33 44.34
N ASP A 543 11.21 7.19 44.83
CA ASP A 543 12.22 7.14 45.89
C ASP A 543 13.58 7.69 45.41
N LEU A 544 14.46 8.10 46.33
CA LEU A 544 15.80 8.62 46.00
C LEU A 544 16.60 7.62 45.16
N ARG A 545 16.50 6.32 45.46
CA ARG A 545 17.21 5.26 44.72
C ARG A 545 16.72 5.17 43.27
N GLU A 546 15.42 5.20 43.05
CA GLU A 546 14.79 5.19 41.72
C GLU A 546 15.18 6.44 40.92
N ARG A 547 15.17 7.62 41.55
CA ARG A 547 15.54 8.89 40.91
C ARG A 547 16.99 8.90 40.44
N VAL A 548 17.92 8.40 41.24
CA VAL A 548 19.34 8.33 40.88
C VAL A 548 19.56 7.38 39.70
N LEU A 549 18.87 6.23 39.70
CA LEU A 549 18.98 5.25 38.64
C LEU A 549 18.39 5.76 37.31
N LEU A 550 17.19 6.37 37.35
CA LEU A 550 16.59 7.01 36.18
C LEU A 550 17.40 8.21 35.68
N GLN A 551 18.08 8.94 36.57
CA GLN A 551 18.98 10.02 36.18
C GLN A 551 20.20 9.52 35.42
N ASN A 552 20.73 8.35 35.79
CA ASN A 552 21.83 7.71 35.08
C ASN A 552 21.39 7.15 33.72
N MET A 553 20.14 6.68 33.60
CA MET A 553 19.55 6.17 32.36
C MET A 553 18.75 7.22 31.57
N ARG A 554 18.91 8.51 31.86
CA ARG A 554 18.10 9.58 31.23
C ARG A 554 18.22 9.64 29.71
N MET A 555 19.29 9.06 29.14
CA MET A 555 19.52 8.99 27.70
C MET A 555 18.81 7.80 27.03
N ALA A 556 18.25 6.89 27.82
CA ALA A 556 17.48 5.75 27.34
C ALA A 556 16.08 6.14 26.83
N ILE A 557 15.57 7.30 27.25
CA ILE A 557 14.29 7.86 26.79
C ILE A 557 14.59 9.11 25.95
N VAL A 558 14.10 9.14 24.72
CA VAL A 558 14.17 10.31 23.84
C VAL A 558 12.75 10.77 23.54
N THR A 559 12.44 12.01 23.88
CA THR A 559 11.12 12.61 23.65
C THR A 559 11.22 13.77 22.66
N LEU A 560 10.39 13.74 21.63
CA LEU A 560 10.20 14.84 20.68
C LEU A 560 8.78 15.39 20.79
N GLU A 561 8.67 16.69 21.08
CA GLU A 561 7.41 17.43 20.93
C GLU A 561 7.26 17.88 19.49
N LEU A 562 6.15 17.47 18.87
CA LEU A 562 5.75 17.87 17.55
C LEU A 562 4.73 19.01 17.68
N GLU A 563 4.98 20.11 17.00
CA GLU A 563 4.09 21.27 16.98
C GLU A 563 3.72 21.60 15.53
N GLY A 564 2.50 22.07 15.28
CA GLY A 564 2.04 22.48 13.95
C GLY A 564 1.47 21.35 13.09
N TYR A 565 1.42 21.55 11.77
CA TYR A 565 0.86 20.58 10.83
C TYR A 565 1.96 19.73 10.19
N ILE A 566 1.87 18.40 10.33
CA ILE A 566 2.91 17.48 9.86
C ILE A 566 2.59 17.01 8.44
N PHE A 567 3.34 17.48 7.46
CA PHE A 567 3.23 17.10 6.05
C PHE A 567 4.54 16.52 5.54
N PHE A 568 4.57 15.99 4.30
CA PHE A 568 5.73 15.28 3.76
C PHE A 568 7.06 16.06 3.94
N GLY A 569 7.07 17.36 3.64
CA GLY A 569 8.26 18.19 3.78
C GLY A 569 8.73 18.42 5.22
N SER A 570 7.81 18.59 6.18
CA SER A 570 8.19 18.71 7.60
C SER A 570 8.55 17.38 8.23
N SER A 571 8.03 16.27 7.70
CA SER A 571 8.33 14.92 8.16
C SER A 571 9.80 14.51 7.95
N VAL A 572 10.48 15.07 6.92
CA VAL A 572 11.92 14.89 6.74
C VAL A 572 12.70 15.48 7.92
N LYS A 573 12.28 16.65 8.43
CA LYS A 573 12.90 17.25 9.63
C LYS A 573 12.68 16.40 10.87
N VAL A 574 11.49 15.82 11.03
CA VAL A 574 11.21 14.87 12.12
C VAL A 574 12.17 13.69 12.05
N MET A 575 12.39 13.12 10.85
CA MET A 575 13.28 11.98 10.66
C MET A 575 14.77 12.33 10.84
N ASP A 576 15.20 13.50 10.39
CA ASP A 576 16.56 14.01 10.66
C ASP A 576 16.78 14.18 12.16
N GLU A 577 15.77 14.68 12.87
CA GLU A 577 15.83 14.86 14.32
C GLU A 577 15.83 13.52 15.05
N VAL A 578 15.08 12.53 14.58
CA VAL A 578 15.16 11.13 15.07
C VAL A 578 16.59 10.62 14.91
N ARG A 579 17.21 10.79 13.73
CA ARG A 579 18.57 10.29 13.45
C ARG A 579 19.64 10.93 14.32
N ARG A 580 19.56 12.24 14.56
CA ARG A 580 20.50 12.95 15.43
C ARG A 580 20.41 12.48 16.88
N HIS A 581 19.22 12.14 17.34
CA HIS A 581 18.93 11.94 18.76
C HIS A 581 18.85 10.49 19.22
N VAL A 582 18.74 9.55 18.29
CA VAL A 582 18.76 8.10 18.60
C VAL A 582 20.20 7.63 18.71
N LEU A 583 20.60 7.24 19.93
CA LEU A 583 21.93 6.74 20.25
C LEU A 583 21.99 5.22 20.14
N VAL A 584 22.86 4.72 19.26
CA VAL A 584 23.05 3.27 19.02
C VAL A 584 24.49 2.85 19.37
N THR A 585 24.64 1.63 19.90
CA THR A 585 25.95 1.03 20.23
C THR A 585 26.69 0.52 18.97
N ASN A 586 28.01 0.71 18.90
CA ASN A 586 28.84 0.38 17.72
C ASN A 586 28.88 -1.13 17.38
N THR A 587 28.70 -2.00 18.37
CA THR A 587 28.61 -3.46 18.20
C THR A 587 27.39 -3.87 17.37
N GLU A 588 26.27 -3.17 17.53
CA GLU A 588 25.04 -3.42 16.76
C GLU A 588 25.13 -2.84 15.33
N LYS A 589 25.90 -1.76 15.11
CA LYS A 589 26.17 -1.27 13.73
C LYS A 589 26.96 -2.33 12.92
N GLN A 590 27.79 -3.14 13.58
CA GLN A 590 28.47 -4.29 12.97
C GLN A 590 27.57 -5.52 12.86
N GLU A 591 26.76 -5.85 13.87
CA GLU A 591 25.81 -6.98 13.80
C GLU A 591 24.66 -6.73 12.81
N ALA A 592 24.13 -5.51 12.69
CA ALA A 592 23.15 -5.11 11.69
C ALA A 592 23.76 -5.17 10.27
N LYS A 593 25.02 -4.75 10.08
CA LYS A 593 25.76 -4.93 8.82
C LYS A 593 26.09 -6.40 8.51
N THR A 594 26.29 -7.24 9.52
CA THR A 594 26.61 -8.66 9.32
C THR A 594 25.35 -9.51 9.12
N SER A 595 24.23 -9.15 9.75
CA SER A 595 22.91 -9.77 9.58
C SER A 595 22.22 -9.41 8.25
N THR A 596 22.61 -8.29 7.64
CA THR A 596 22.22 -7.92 6.27
C THR A 596 23.06 -8.63 5.20
N LEU A 597 24.26 -9.12 5.54
CA LEU A 597 25.14 -9.90 4.66
C LEU A 597 25.03 -11.42 4.85
N SER A 598 24.63 -11.89 6.02
CA SER A 598 24.39 -13.29 6.37
C SER A 598 22.95 -13.43 6.87
N GLY A 599 22.07 -13.98 6.03
CA GLY A 599 20.61 -14.02 6.24
C GLY A 599 20.10 -14.88 7.40
N ALA A 600 20.70 -14.79 8.59
CA ALA A 600 20.27 -15.45 9.81
C ALA A 600 19.90 -14.39 10.88
N SER A 601 18.59 -14.20 11.10
CA SER A 601 18.07 -13.44 12.24
C SER A 601 18.16 -14.27 13.54
N PRO A 602 18.37 -13.65 14.71
CA PRO A 602 18.20 -14.35 15.98
C PRO A 602 16.72 -14.72 16.18
N MET A 603 16.48 -15.91 16.74
CA MET A 603 15.14 -16.49 16.89
C MET A 603 14.23 -15.64 17.79
N LEU A 604 13.16 -15.11 17.19
CA LEU A 604 11.85 -14.90 17.82
C LEU A 604 10.78 -14.97 16.70
N SER A 605 9.65 -15.61 17.02
CA SER A 605 8.68 -16.20 16.11
C SER A 605 8.18 -15.29 14.97
N ARG A 606 8.49 -15.70 13.73
CA ARG A 606 8.09 -15.07 12.47
C ARG A 606 6.63 -15.36 12.11
N ARG A 607 5.73 -14.37 12.18
CA ARG A 607 4.53 -14.27 11.33
C ARG A 607 4.11 -12.81 11.14
N HIS A 608 3.92 -12.45 9.86
CA HIS A 608 3.58 -11.14 9.29
C HIS A 608 4.76 -10.20 9.07
N ALA A 609 5.26 -10.19 7.83
CA ALA A 609 6.16 -9.16 7.33
C ALA A 609 5.31 -8.00 6.78
N PRO A 610 5.47 -6.77 7.30
CA PRO A 610 4.96 -5.58 6.61
C PRO A 610 5.76 -5.36 5.31
N SER A 611 5.09 -4.75 4.32
CA SER A 611 5.62 -4.52 2.97
C SER A 611 6.84 -3.59 3.02
N PRO A 612 7.98 -3.97 2.40
CA PRO A 612 9.03 -2.99 2.12
C PRO A 612 8.49 -2.03 1.04
N TYR A 613 9.08 -0.84 0.90
CA TYR A 613 8.76 0.19 -0.12
C TYR A 613 7.81 1.32 0.27
N VAL A 614 8.10 1.96 1.40
CA VAL A 614 8.17 3.43 1.37
C VAL A 614 9.59 3.95 1.66
N ALA A 615 10.55 3.08 2.01
CA ALA A 615 11.90 3.50 2.38
C ALA A 615 12.88 3.75 1.21
N ARG A 616 12.58 3.33 -0.04
CA ARG A 616 13.64 3.19 -1.06
C ARG A 616 13.89 4.38 -1.98
N SER A 617 13.01 5.39 -2.03
CA SER A 617 13.35 6.67 -2.67
C SER A 617 14.15 7.60 -1.75
N LEU A 618 14.32 7.22 -0.47
CA LEU A 618 15.21 7.89 0.46
C LEU A 618 16.58 7.18 0.50
N ASN A 619 16.71 5.90 0.14
CA ASN A 619 17.99 5.19 0.35
C ASN A 619 19.19 5.63 -0.51
N ASP A 620 19.03 6.39 -1.60
CA ASP A 620 20.19 6.87 -2.38
C ASP A 620 20.81 8.18 -1.86
N SER A 621 20.19 8.82 -0.87
CA SER A 621 20.78 9.96 -0.13
C SER A 621 20.79 9.79 1.39
N PHE A 622 20.22 8.71 1.91
CA PHE A 622 20.08 8.50 3.35
C PHE A 622 21.01 7.37 3.78
N ASN A 623 22.30 7.70 3.91
CA ASN A 623 23.24 6.87 4.66
C ASN A 623 22.68 6.56 6.06
N ASP A 624 23.00 5.36 6.53
CA ASP A 624 22.65 4.76 7.83
C ASP A 624 23.47 5.40 8.97
N ASP A 625 23.50 6.73 9.00
CA ASP A 625 24.28 7.53 9.94
C ASP A 625 23.41 7.89 11.15
N LEU A 626 23.03 6.87 11.92
CA LEU A 626 22.64 7.04 13.32
C LEU A 626 23.86 7.45 14.14
N THR A 627 23.65 8.32 15.13
CA THR A 627 24.74 8.80 16.00
C THR A 627 25.23 7.66 16.88
N THR A 628 26.50 7.29 16.68
CA THR A 628 27.15 6.26 17.48
C THR A 628 27.57 6.82 18.82
N LEU A 629 27.46 6.02 19.88
CA LEU A 629 27.91 6.44 21.22
C LEU A 629 29.34 6.98 21.21
N ASP A 630 30.26 6.38 20.44
CA ASP A 630 31.67 6.80 20.37
C ASP A 630 31.85 8.22 19.79
N SER A 631 31.07 8.60 18.77
CA SER A 631 31.13 9.95 18.19
C SER A 631 30.64 11.06 19.13
N VAL A 632 29.81 10.72 20.12
CA VAL A 632 29.31 11.68 21.12
C VAL A 632 30.36 11.98 22.21
N PHE A 633 31.32 11.08 22.41
CA PHE A 633 32.37 11.24 23.42
C PHE A 633 33.66 11.87 22.87
N ASP A 634 33.84 11.94 21.54
CA ASP A 634 35.05 12.48 20.89
C ASP A 634 34.96 13.98 20.51
N ASP A 635 33.75 14.58 20.43
CA ASP A 635 33.60 15.99 20.06
C ASP A 635 33.66 16.92 21.29
N HIS A 636 34.68 17.78 21.32
CA HIS A 636 34.83 18.88 22.28
C HIS A 636 33.68 19.91 22.12
N GLU A 637 32.78 19.93 23.11
CA GLU A 637 31.79 20.96 23.50
C GLU A 637 31.23 21.95 22.45
N MET A 638 29.90 21.90 22.25
CA MET A 638 29.05 23.10 22.12
C MET A 638 27.59 22.74 22.38
N HIS A 639 27.15 22.90 23.64
CA HIS A 639 25.83 23.37 24.12
C HIS A 639 25.71 23.04 25.62
N GLY A 640 25.62 24.09 26.45
CA GLY A 640 25.84 24.07 27.89
C GLY A 640 24.82 23.29 28.74
N TYR A 641 24.92 21.96 28.74
CA TYR A 641 24.37 21.10 29.78
C TYR A 641 25.44 20.11 30.26
N SER A 642 26.40 20.62 31.03
CA SER A 642 27.47 19.82 31.66
C SER A 642 26.90 18.94 32.77
N SER A 643 26.71 17.65 32.49
CA SER A 643 26.78 16.55 33.47
C SER A 643 26.75 15.19 32.77
N THR A 644 27.71 14.89 31.91
CA THR A 644 27.93 13.53 31.38
C THR A 644 28.92 12.79 32.29
N PRO A 645 28.69 11.49 32.61
CA PRO A 645 29.59 10.75 33.48
C PRO A 645 30.92 10.46 32.77
N LYS A 646 32.05 10.86 33.37
CA LYS A 646 33.39 10.49 32.91
C LYS A 646 33.57 8.96 32.99
N ALA A 647 34.10 8.36 31.93
CA ALA A 647 34.36 6.93 31.83
C ALA A 647 35.34 6.44 32.92
N GLY A 648 34.80 5.78 33.96
CA GLY A 648 35.56 4.95 34.88
C GLY A 648 35.62 3.49 34.41
N LYS A 649 36.44 2.66 35.07
CA LYS A 649 36.83 1.26 34.73
C LYS A 649 35.69 0.23 34.45
N ASN A 650 34.41 0.62 34.50
CA ASN A 650 33.23 -0.21 34.18
C ASN A 650 32.60 0.20 32.83
N GLY A 651 33.37 0.16 31.74
CA GLY A 651 32.96 0.69 30.43
C GLY A 651 31.71 0.04 29.81
N SER A 652 31.44 -1.24 30.07
CA SER A 652 30.30 -1.96 29.46
C SER A 652 28.93 -1.59 30.03
N SER A 653 28.84 -1.30 31.34
CA SER A 653 27.58 -0.93 31.98
C SER A 653 27.20 0.53 31.71
N ALA A 654 28.19 1.41 31.54
CA ALA A 654 27.98 2.81 31.21
C ALA A 654 27.50 3.02 29.76
N LEU A 655 27.99 2.20 28.81
CA LEU A 655 27.49 2.21 27.42
C LEU A 655 26.03 1.76 27.33
N HIS A 656 25.62 0.75 28.11
CA HIS A 656 24.22 0.30 28.15
C HIS A 656 23.26 1.38 28.70
N ALA A 657 23.69 2.17 29.68
CA ALA A 657 22.90 3.27 30.24
C ALA A 657 22.70 4.47 29.29
N ALA A 658 23.58 4.61 28.28
CA ALA A 658 23.55 5.69 27.30
C ALA A 658 22.81 5.34 26.00
N ARG A 659 22.41 4.08 25.81
CA ARG A 659 21.67 3.60 24.64
C ARG A 659 20.20 4.02 24.71
N THR A 660 19.64 4.49 23.60
CA THR A 660 18.21 4.76 23.48
C THR A 660 17.40 3.45 23.44
N ARG A 661 16.40 3.30 24.33
CA ARG A 661 15.49 2.14 24.39
C ARG A 661 14.06 2.52 24.04
N TYR A 662 13.64 3.73 24.41
CA TYR A 662 12.29 4.25 24.17
C TYR A 662 12.34 5.58 23.42
N PHE A 663 11.50 5.70 22.40
CA PHE A 663 11.38 6.89 21.57
C PHE A 663 9.94 7.39 21.59
N ILE A 664 9.70 8.54 22.22
CA ILE A 664 8.38 9.13 22.42
C ILE A 664 8.17 10.30 21.45
N LEU A 665 7.08 10.24 20.70
CA LEU A 665 6.57 11.33 19.87
C LEU A 665 5.32 11.91 20.52
N ASP A 666 5.40 13.17 20.96
CA ASP A 666 4.28 13.89 21.55
C ASP A 666 3.55 14.74 20.50
N PHE A 667 2.25 14.50 20.37
CA PHE A 667 1.37 15.13 19.40
C PHE A 667 0.46 16.21 20.03
N GLU A 668 0.67 16.58 21.29
CA GLU A 668 -0.20 17.54 22.01
C GLU A 668 -0.41 18.86 21.24
N LYS A 669 0.62 19.35 20.55
CA LYS A 669 0.60 20.60 19.79
C LYS A 669 0.44 20.39 18.27
N VAL A 670 0.09 19.18 17.84
CA VAL A 670 -0.09 18.84 16.42
C VAL A 670 -1.50 19.18 15.98
N SER A 671 -1.63 20.03 14.98
CA SER A 671 -2.94 20.43 14.43
C SER A 671 -3.50 19.42 13.43
N GLY A 672 -2.65 18.56 12.86
CA GLY A 672 -3.04 17.49 11.95
C GLY A 672 -1.83 16.90 11.21
N VAL A 673 -2.08 15.81 10.47
CA VAL A 673 -1.05 15.08 9.72
C VAL A 673 -1.56 14.79 8.30
N ASP A 674 -0.68 14.88 7.31
CA ASP A 674 -0.94 14.47 5.92
C ASP A 674 -0.75 12.95 5.74
N ALA A 675 -1.59 12.32 4.93
CA ALA A 675 -1.47 10.91 4.54
C ALA A 675 -0.09 10.61 3.91
N THR A 676 0.49 11.56 3.16
CA THR A 676 1.83 11.40 2.57
C THR A 676 2.92 11.33 3.64
N ALA A 677 2.82 12.14 4.70
CA ALA A 677 3.75 12.15 5.82
C ALA A 677 3.68 10.87 6.65
N VAL A 678 2.46 10.40 6.94
CA VAL A 678 2.22 9.12 7.63
C VAL A 678 2.89 7.98 6.88
N ARG A 679 2.63 7.91 5.58
CA ARG A 679 3.08 6.79 4.75
C ARG A 679 4.59 6.77 4.57
N SER A 680 5.20 7.93 4.33
CA SER A 680 6.63 8.00 3.97
C SER A 680 7.58 8.18 5.13
N CYS A 681 7.19 8.93 6.17
CA CYS A 681 8.09 9.23 7.27
C CYS A 681 7.76 8.38 8.48
N PHE A 682 6.54 8.42 9.02
CA PHE A 682 6.24 7.71 10.25
C PHE A 682 6.39 6.19 10.13
N ASN A 683 6.01 5.63 8.97
CA ASN A 683 6.25 4.21 8.71
C ASN A 683 7.74 3.88 8.57
N ALA A 684 8.54 4.74 7.92
CA ALA A 684 9.99 4.57 7.84
C ALA A 684 10.66 4.71 9.22
N THR A 685 10.21 5.65 10.05
CA THR A 685 10.66 5.82 11.44
C THR A 685 10.35 4.60 12.27
N LYS A 686 9.13 4.04 12.16
CA LYS A 686 8.76 2.77 12.81
C LYS A 686 9.69 1.64 12.40
N GLU A 687 9.93 1.47 11.10
CA GLU A 687 10.78 0.40 10.58
C GLU A 687 12.24 0.56 11.01
N LEU A 688 12.77 1.80 10.98
CA LEU A 688 14.13 2.13 11.40
C LEU A 688 14.35 1.88 12.90
N LEU A 689 13.40 2.27 13.76
CA LEU A 689 13.48 2.05 15.20
C LEU A 689 13.34 0.56 15.54
N ALA A 690 12.43 -0.15 14.86
CA ALA A 690 12.23 -1.58 15.04
C ALA A 690 13.48 -2.39 14.67
N GLN A 691 14.23 -1.99 13.63
CA GLN A 691 15.51 -2.61 13.27
C GLN A 691 16.57 -2.54 14.38
N HIS A 692 16.51 -1.51 15.23
CA HIS A 692 17.46 -1.27 16.32
C HIS A 692 16.93 -1.72 17.69
N GLY A 693 15.76 -2.37 17.73
CA GLY A 693 15.12 -2.82 18.98
C GLY A 693 14.62 -1.68 19.87
N ILE A 694 14.34 -0.51 19.29
CA ILE A 694 13.85 0.67 20.02
C ILE A 694 12.32 0.70 19.93
N ALA A 695 11.64 0.86 21.07
CA ALA A 695 10.19 0.96 21.11
C ALA A 695 9.73 2.36 20.72
N LEU A 696 8.82 2.45 19.74
CA LEU A 696 8.22 3.71 19.31
C LEU A 696 6.92 3.95 20.11
N ILE A 697 6.78 5.14 20.68
CA ILE A 697 5.65 5.49 21.53
C ILE A 697 5.04 6.79 21.03
N PHE A 698 3.72 6.81 20.88
CA PHE A 698 2.94 7.97 20.51
C PHE A 698 2.18 8.48 21.74
N ALA A 699 2.28 9.78 22.03
CA ALA A 699 1.56 10.44 23.11
C ALA A 699 0.65 11.54 22.56
N SER A 700 -0.52 11.74 23.19
CA SER A 700 -1.42 12.88 22.95
C SER A 700 -1.88 13.02 21.48
N VAL A 701 -2.19 11.90 20.80
CA VAL A 701 -2.49 11.90 19.36
C VAL A 701 -3.92 12.41 19.08
N PRO A 702 -4.11 13.43 18.21
CA PRO A 702 -5.42 13.86 17.76
C PRO A 702 -6.17 12.74 17.02
N THR A 703 -7.49 12.68 17.17
CA THR A 703 -8.35 11.63 16.56
C THR A 703 -8.20 11.52 15.04
N ASP A 704 -8.07 12.64 14.34
CA ASP A 704 -7.86 12.66 12.88
C ASP A 704 -6.49 12.09 12.48
N ALA A 705 -5.44 12.42 13.24
CA ALA A 705 -4.09 11.91 13.02
C ALA A 705 -3.99 10.42 13.37
N GLU A 706 -4.60 10.00 14.47
CA GLU A 706 -4.68 8.60 14.90
C GLU A 706 -5.37 7.75 13.83
N ARG A 707 -6.48 8.23 13.27
CA ARG A 707 -7.19 7.56 12.18
C ARG A 707 -6.28 7.34 10.98
N LEU A 708 -5.53 8.35 10.54
CA LEU A 708 -4.59 8.22 9.41
C LEU A 708 -3.43 7.27 9.73
N LEU A 709 -2.83 7.38 10.92
CA LEU A 709 -1.75 6.51 11.39
C LEU A 709 -2.20 5.02 11.44
N ARG A 710 -3.45 4.76 11.84
CA ARG A 710 -4.04 3.40 11.84
C ARG A 710 -4.40 2.91 10.44
N VAL A 711 -4.90 3.78 9.55
CA VAL A 711 -5.24 3.42 8.16
C VAL A 711 -4.00 3.03 7.37
N HIS A 712 -2.85 3.59 7.71
CA HIS A 712 -1.56 3.33 7.07
C HIS A 712 -0.65 2.37 7.84
N ASP A 713 -1.21 1.59 8.78
CA ASP A 713 -0.52 0.54 9.55
C ASP A 713 0.70 1.01 10.39
N VAL A 714 0.79 2.30 10.70
CA VAL A 714 1.81 2.84 11.62
C VAL A 714 1.46 2.46 13.06
N ILE A 715 0.22 2.73 13.47
CA ILE A 715 -0.34 2.31 14.75
C ILE A 715 -1.10 1.01 14.53
N GLU A 716 -0.71 -0.04 15.26
CA GLU A 716 -1.36 -1.35 15.18
C GLU A 716 -2.76 -1.35 15.82
N LYS A 717 -3.66 -2.19 15.31
CA LYS A 717 -5.00 -2.38 15.89
C LYS A 717 -4.89 -3.06 17.24
N GLU A 718 -5.79 -2.74 18.17
CA GLU A 718 -5.82 -3.18 19.60
C GLU A 718 -5.82 -4.71 19.84
N ASP A 719 -5.61 -5.55 18.82
CA ASP A 719 -5.64 -7.01 18.88
C ASP A 719 -4.38 -7.65 19.51
N GLY A 720 -3.59 -6.88 20.28
CA GLY A 720 -2.60 -7.37 21.27
C GLY A 720 -1.50 -8.32 20.78
N SER A 721 -1.21 -8.39 19.47
CA SER A 721 -0.30 -9.40 18.90
C SER A 721 0.91 -8.84 18.15
N GLY A 722 1.17 -7.55 18.23
CA GLY A 722 2.28 -6.92 17.53
C GLY A 722 3.18 -6.09 18.43
N THR A 723 4.48 -6.17 18.14
CA THR A 723 5.58 -5.54 18.87
C THR A 723 6.02 -4.29 18.10
N GLY A 724 5.77 -3.09 18.65
CA GLY A 724 6.59 -1.93 18.27
C GLY A 724 6.03 -0.53 18.54
N SER A 725 4.71 -0.33 18.46
CA SER A 725 4.11 1.01 18.60
C SER A 725 3.08 1.08 19.73
N LEU A 726 3.38 1.80 20.81
CA LEU A 726 2.43 2.05 21.91
C LEU A 726 1.79 3.44 21.76
N VAL A 727 0.53 3.57 22.17
CA VAL A 727 -0.21 4.85 22.13
C VAL A 727 -0.72 5.17 23.52
N PHE A 728 -0.45 6.39 24.01
CA PHE A 728 -0.89 6.88 25.32
C PHE A 728 -1.67 8.20 25.16
N ASP A 729 -2.64 8.41 26.05
CA ASP A 729 -3.47 9.63 26.05
C ASP A 729 -2.65 10.90 26.33
N THR A 730 -1.60 10.79 27.14
CA THR A 730 -0.78 11.92 27.59
C THR A 730 0.70 11.55 27.60
N LEU A 731 1.55 12.56 27.41
CA LEU A 731 3.00 12.41 27.51
C LEU A 731 3.44 11.90 28.89
N ASP A 732 2.76 12.32 29.96
CA ASP A 732 3.11 11.94 31.33
C ASP A 732 2.95 10.42 31.57
N LYS A 733 1.86 9.82 31.07
CA LYS A 733 1.64 8.37 31.12
C LYS A 733 2.66 7.59 30.29
N ALA A 734 3.04 8.11 29.13
CA ALA A 734 4.07 7.50 28.29
C ALA A 734 5.43 7.49 28.99
N LEU A 735 5.80 8.61 29.63
CA LEU A 735 7.03 8.73 30.41
C LEU A 735 7.02 7.82 31.64
N GLU A 736 5.90 7.76 32.36
CA GLU A 736 5.71 6.87 33.51
C GLU A 736 5.98 5.42 33.13
N TRP A 737 5.33 4.93 32.06
CA TRP A 737 5.52 3.56 31.58
C TRP A 737 6.97 3.27 31.18
N CYS A 738 7.63 4.22 30.49
CA CYS A 738 9.04 4.05 30.10
C CYS A 738 9.97 3.99 31.32
N GLU A 739 9.75 4.86 32.30
CA GLU A 739 10.55 4.91 33.52
C GLU A 739 10.35 3.64 34.35
N ASP A 740 9.13 3.14 34.46
CA ASP A 740 8.81 1.91 35.19
C ASP A 740 9.44 0.68 34.53
N GLU A 741 9.37 0.55 33.20
CA GLU A 741 10.04 -0.53 32.47
C GLU A 741 11.58 -0.48 32.61
N LEU A 742 12.16 0.72 32.65
CA LEU A 742 13.59 0.88 32.92
C LEU A 742 13.95 0.42 34.33
N LEU A 743 13.14 0.76 35.34
CA LEU A 743 13.32 0.31 36.72
C LEU A 743 13.23 -1.22 36.82
N VAL A 744 12.22 -1.83 36.21
CA VAL A 744 12.03 -3.29 36.16
C VAL A 744 13.24 -3.97 35.53
N SER A 745 13.78 -3.39 34.45
CA SER A 745 14.95 -3.97 33.76
C SER A 745 16.23 -3.97 34.60
N GLU A 746 16.33 -3.08 35.60
CA GLU A 746 17.41 -3.02 36.59
C GLU A 746 17.09 -3.83 37.86
N GLY A 747 15.99 -4.59 37.86
CA GLY A 747 15.57 -5.43 38.98
C GLY A 747 14.93 -4.66 40.14
N ILE A 748 14.48 -3.42 39.90
CA ILE A 748 13.72 -2.62 40.86
C ILE A 748 12.25 -2.71 40.45
N LEU A 749 11.43 -3.34 41.31
CA LEU A 749 9.98 -3.30 41.15
C LEU A 749 9.50 -1.88 41.49
N PRO A 750 8.85 -1.17 40.56
CA PRO A 750 8.33 0.16 40.83
C PRO A 750 7.31 0.11 41.97
N LEU A 751 7.23 1.20 42.74
CA LEU A 751 6.29 1.34 43.86
C LEU A 751 4.81 1.13 43.45
N SER A 752 4.49 1.27 42.16
CA SER A 752 3.17 1.00 41.58
C SER A 752 2.75 -0.47 41.63
N GLU A 753 3.70 -1.42 41.60
CA GLU A 753 3.44 -2.87 41.69
C GLU A 753 3.71 -3.47 43.08
N SER A 754 4.41 -2.76 43.96
CA SER A 754 4.75 -3.24 45.31
C SER A 754 3.72 -2.90 46.40
N ALA A 755 2.58 -2.32 46.03
CA ALA A 755 1.41 -2.31 46.91
C ALA A 755 0.80 -3.73 46.95
N PRO A 756 0.87 -4.47 48.07
CA PRO A 756 0.15 -5.73 48.16
C PRO A 756 -1.34 -5.44 47.98
N ALA A 757 -1.96 -6.19 47.06
CA ALA A 757 -3.41 -6.23 46.91
C ALA A 757 -4.04 -6.35 48.30
N VAL A 758 -4.87 -5.37 48.64
CA VAL A 758 -5.57 -5.29 49.92
C VAL A 758 -6.28 -6.62 50.16
N ASN A 759 -5.77 -7.40 51.12
CA ASN A 759 -6.54 -8.38 51.84
C ASN A 759 -6.08 -8.38 53.30
N GLU A 760 -7.04 -8.04 54.16
CA GLU A 760 -7.09 -8.18 55.61
C GLU A 760 -6.28 -7.17 56.46
N GLU A 761 -7.04 -6.33 57.17
CA GLU A 761 -6.67 -5.21 58.05
C GLU A 761 -5.80 -5.56 59.28
N GLY A 762 -5.07 -6.68 59.28
CA GLY A 762 -4.39 -7.19 60.47
C GLY A 762 -2.86 -7.04 60.53
N GLN A 763 -2.16 -6.97 59.39
CA GLN A 763 -0.72 -7.25 59.36
C GLN A 763 0.22 -6.04 59.19
N ARG A 764 -0.29 -4.84 58.90
CA ARG A 764 0.58 -3.66 58.67
C ARG A 764 1.34 -3.18 59.91
N TRP A 765 0.87 -3.49 61.12
CA TRP A 765 1.48 -2.97 62.35
C TRP A 765 2.61 -3.84 62.91
N GLN A 766 2.81 -5.07 62.42
CA GLN A 766 3.87 -5.95 62.95
C GLN A 766 5.25 -5.67 62.33
N LEU A 767 5.32 -5.30 61.06
CA LEU A 767 6.59 -5.04 60.36
C LEU A 767 7.23 -3.70 60.74
N LEU A 768 6.41 -2.67 60.99
CA LEU A 768 6.91 -1.36 61.46
C LEU A 768 7.48 -1.44 62.89
N ASP A 769 6.91 -2.31 63.72
CA ASP A 769 7.37 -2.53 65.10
C ASP A 769 8.67 -3.36 65.17
N GLU A 770 8.98 -4.12 64.12
CA GLU A 770 10.17 -4.97 64.01
C GLU A 770 11.37 -4.24 63.37
N LEU A 771 11.10 -3.20 62.55
CA LEU A 771 12.12 -2.43 61.83
C LEU A 771 12.57 -1.14 62.56
N LEU A 772 11.85 -0.69 63.58
CA LEU A 772 12.23 0.47 64.39
C LEU A 772 12.92 0.01 65.68
N PRO A 773 14.14 0.48 66.01
CA PRO A 773 14.77 0.17 67.29
C PRO A 773 13.95 0.80 68.42
N ARG A 774 13.42 -0.03 69.32
CA ARG A 774 12.76 0.48 70.53
C ARG A 774 13.81 1.00 71.52
N PRO A 775 13.62 2.18 72.12
CA PRO A 775 14.52 2.66 73.17
C PRO A 775 14.39 1.76 74.40
N ASP A 776 15.54 1.45 75.01
CA ASP A 776 15.74 0.38 75.96
C ASP A 776 14.74 0.31 77.13
N GLY A 777 14.31 -0.93 77.42
CA GLY A 777 14.06 -1.40 78.78
C GLY A 777 12.66 -1.18 79.37
N SER A 778 11.79 -2.20 79.28
CA SER A 778 11.28 -2.94 80.45
C SER A 778 10.02 -3.78 80.15
N HIS A 779 10.16 -5.08 80.42
CA HIS A 779 9.17 -6.09 80.81
C HIS A 779 7.76 -6.14 80.21
N ARG A 780 7.61 -7.19 79.37
CA ARG A 780 6.38 -7.91 78.99
C ARG A 780 5.56 -8.35 80.22
N LYS A 781 4.30 -7.92 80.31
CA LYS A 781 3.24 -8.66 81.02
C LYS A 781 1.97 -8.69 80.16
N ASN A 782 1.53 -9.91 79.89
CA ASN A 782 0.24 -10.26 79.28
C ASN A 782 -0.90 -9.71 80.13
N ASP A 783 -1.97 -9.24 79.49
CA ASP A 783 -3.33 -9.63 79.87
C ASP A 783 -4.35 -9.31 78.77
N LEU A 784 -5.26 -10.26 78.56
CA LEU A 784 -6.43 -10.19 77.69
C LEU A 784 -7.41 -9.13 78.19
N GLY A 785 -8.04 -8.37 77.28
CA GLY A 785 -9.18 -7.53 77.66
C GLY A 785 -9.75 -6.68 76.55
N ASN A 786 -10.92 -7.08 76.08
CA ASN A 786 -11.75 -6.41 75.07
C ASN A 786 -12.43 -5.15 75.66
N SER A 787 -12.12 -3.93 75.21
CA SER A 787 -13.04 -2.78 75.20
C SER A 787 -12.51 -1.57 74.41
N LYS A 788 -13.31 -1.11 73.44
CA LYS A 788 -13.18 0.09 72.60
C LYS A 788 -13.57 1.38 73.38
N PRO A 789 -13.45 2.60 72.80
CA PRO A 789 -12.28 3.49 72.75
C PRO A 789 -12.47 4.78 73.60
N ARG A 790 -11.41 5.56 73.85
CA ARG A 790 -11.54 6.99 74.18
C ARG A 790 -10.32 7.80 73.72
N SER A 791 -10.66 8.95 73.15
CA SER A 791 -9.90 9.97 72.43
C SER A 791 -8.78 10.67 73.21
N SER A 792 -7.59 10.76 72.61
CA SER A 792 -6.62 11.86 72.82
C SER A 792 -5.54 11.87 71.74
N GLU A 793 -5.88 12.26 70.49
CA GLU A 793 -4.92 12.41 69.39
C GLU A 793 -4.16 13.75 69.41
N ASP A 794 -4.60 14.74 70.20
CA ASP A 794 -4.02 16.09 70.15
C ASP A 794 -2.71 16.25 70.94
N SER A 795 -2.35 15.31 71.83
CA SER A 795 -1.14 15.46 72.65
C SER A 795 0.12 14.85 72.02
N ASP A 796 -0.03 13.82 71.18
CA ASP A 796 1.11 13.16 70.52
C ASP A 796 1.56 13.93 69.26
N SER A 797 0.63 14.60 68.57
CA SER A 797 0.96 15.40 67.38
C SER A 797 1.85 16.62 67.70
N ILE A 798 1.72 17.18 68.90
CA ILE A 798 2.50 18.36 69.34
C ILE A 798 3.95 17.97 69.63
N LEU A 799 4.17 16.81 70.28
CA LEU A 799 5.51 16.30 70.59
C LEU A 799 6.28 15.87 69.35
N THR A 800 5.62 15.25 68.36
CA THR A 800 6.28 14.89 67.09
C THR A 800 6.65 16.10 66.25
N ARG A 801 5.91 17.21 66.35
CA ARG A 801 6.17 18.43 65.57
C ARG A 801 7.36 19.23 66.14
N GLU A 802 7.46 19.36 67.46
CA GLU A 802 8.61 20.04 68.09
C GLU A 802 9.91 19.25 67.90
N LEU A 803 9.88 17.92 67.95
CA LEU A 803 11.04 17.07 67.68
C LEU A 803 11.48 17.11 66.20
N GLY A 804 10.51 17.21 65.28
CA GLY A 804 10.77 17.38 63.84
C GLY A 804 11.44 18.73 63.52
N GLU A 805 10.98 19.83 64.13
CA GLU A 805 11.58 21.16 63.92
C GLU A 805 12.99 21.27 64.52
N MET A 806 13.28 20.57 65.64
CA MET A 806 14.62 20.54 66.24
C MET A 806 15.65 19.77 65.38
N TYR A 807 15.21 18.72 64.67
CA TYR A 807 16.10 17.91 63.82
C TYR A 807 16.40 18.60 62.47
N VAL A 808 15.39 19.23 61.86
CA VAL A 808 15.54 19.94 60.58
C VAL A 808 16.39 21.20 60.73
N THR A 809 16.27 21.93 61.85
CA THR A 809 17.10 23.12 62.12
C THR A 809 18.55 22.79 62.44
N HIS A 810 18.87 21.63 63.02
CA HIS A 810 20.25 21.21 63.26
C HIS A 810 20.97 20.80 61.96
N TRP A 811 20.28 20.12 61.04
CA TRP A 811 20.87 19.66 59.77
C TRP A 811 21.11 20.80 58.78
N LEU A 812 20.17 21.74 58.64
CA LEU A 812 20.34 22.92 57.78
C LEU A 812 21.47 23.86 58.25
N LYS A 813 21.76 23.89 59.56
CA LYS A 813 22.87 24.69 60.11
C LYS A 813 24.25 24.06 59.84
N GLN A 814 24.32 22.73 59.70
CA GLN A 814 25.55 22.01 59.34
C GLN A 814 25.87 22.10 57.84
N GLU A 815 24.85 22.10 56.97
CA GLU A 815 25.04 22.28 55.51
C GLU A 815 25.28 23.75 55.11
N GLY A 816 24.70 24.71 55.84
CA GLY A 816 24.96 26.15 55.62
C GLY A 816 26.41 26.57 55.94
N ASP A 817 27.01 26.03 57.02
CA ASP A 817 28.38 26.34 57.43
C ASP A 817 29.46 25.65 56.57
N THR A 818 29.12 24.58 55.86
CA THR A 818 30.04 23.89 54.93
C THR A 818 30.07 24.56 53.55
N LEU A 819 28.97 25.15 53.09
CA LEU A 819 28.89 25.90 51.84
C LEU A 819 29.59 27.28 51.89
N TYR A 820 29.72 27.90 53.07
CA TYR A 820 30.40 29.20 53.21
C TYR A 820 31.94 29.13 53.35
N ARG A 821 32.54 27.92 53.44
CA ARG A 821 34.01 27.72 53.51
C ARG A 821 34.66 27.22 52.22
N ALA A 822 33.90 26.90 51.17
CA ALA A 822 34.42 26.41 49.90
C ALA A 822 34.31 27.42 48.73
N GLY A 823 33.82 28.64 48.98
CA GLY A 823 33.80 29.75 48.01
C GLY A 823 34.91 30.75 48.31
N GLY A 824 36.14 30.43 47.90
CA GLY A 824 37.32 31.26 48.10
C GLY A 824 38.47 30.84 47.20
N LEU A 825 38.23 30.78 45.88
CA LEU A 825 39.18 30.97 44.78
C LEU A 825 38.43 30.93 43.44
#